data_AF-A0A503Y8T3-F1
#
_entry.id   AF-A0A503Y8T3-F1
#
_cell.length_a   1.000
_cell.length_b   1.000
_cell.length_c   1.000
_cell.angle_alpha   90.00
_cell.angle_beta   90.00
_cell.angle_gamma   90.00
#
_symmetry.space_group_name_H-M   'P 1'
#
loop_
_entity.id
_entity.type
_entity.pdbx_description
1 polymer ?
#
loop_
_entity_poly.entity_id
_entity_poly.type
_entity_poly.pdbx_seq_one_letter_code
_entity_poly.pdbx_strand_id
1 'polypeptide(L)'
;MARYPGAEWVTISGSSGSFTGGPFKIVHHTTEGSSAAGAFAAFRANRSDPHFTVDESKIYQHIDTNVAARALRNAPGGIETNRDSAVQIEVVGFAHRPKSKATLRNVARLCRWIEAIHGVPKVWPNGPPQPALNGKDPGGHNRDARAWDTKGGHYGHSNVPENTHWDPAYTSDEVEFLMRSSGDEAMALNDEFPSIPETDPALASDYSRIPDHSHVGDLASGSVSPSIPSAPAREESRSRLGPFFTSLRGDVGAAVGRAVVEGRIDPIRFGVDPSELAPLERSRGSLEGVARGSGLDTVRNPVGLEAIVRRVGRPPMLIRNDQIAFEQVDLLPELTASLVQGINRFVPSVGRVEFVNHSMRWGGTGFVVAEAPGGRRKVVTNRHVAKLVARRARDGSGVFLRSPIGARYSANLDLREEVDSAPGNAFTLPVVTILYMADDTEADVALLEIEVREGLAPDPVPLAPRRGRDGELVGTIGYPAFDDRNDLSQMRQYFNDLYDVKRFAPGLIMTGGEGTVLSHDCTTLGGNSGSCLVSLEQQAVVGLHFSGEFGIQNAAVSSETLKDLLSSSRPTIGGLALAEPAEERADGVHSANDMSNRSGYQPNFLGDGTEVPWPEFGEEIAADVAQPSDATEERKYELRYTHFGVLYSKHRRSPRVTAVNIDGENSRRIKRGDDQWFFDLRIDRDLQLGQGAYRDPEIDRGHMVRREDPNWGDDAQKANDDTFHYTNSAFQHSSLNQGKTLWQGLENYILESARTEGFRACVFTGPVFRDDDPEFLLDSSSSRQVHRVPREFWKVVVMLKVGGGLHATGYVLSQGDIIRELLERRSRVEAVEGFVLGAYRTFQVAIRHIEEITGFKFPALRGADPLTPNVEESPDPSQVTYLPLESVTDAILTPSVSLAEAGAESDVFAARGDNVPAPESIKLLHRIVALQESVPDDDLALGGQMARLFQTYQGEITFKVPGDEAPAPDFAKLKDEYKALYQSCAIRPERKGEVAWYVTRLNDFRPRYEKVGSVLNIPWWFIGITHALEGSFNFKGHLHNGDPLSARTVQVPKGRPKKWNPPSDWESSAVDALTMKGYASQTDWSIERSFYRFEAYNGWGYRTRGINTPYLWSFSNHYAKGKYIKDGKYDSSAVSKQCGAAVMLKMLGIGEPR
;
A
#
# COMPACT_ATOMS: atom_id res chain seq x y z
N MET A 1 8.97 41.27 36.61
CA MET A 1 8.53 41.01 35.23
C MET A 1 9.67 40.30 34.52
N ALA A 2 9.45 39.06 34.06
CA ALA A 2 10.47 38.30 33.35
C ALA A 2 10.38 38.65 31.86
N ARG A 3 10.91 39.84 31.54
CA ARG A 3 10.99 40.40 30.18
C ARG A 3 12.40 40.25 29.63
N TYR A 4 12.50 39.79 28.38
CA TYR A 4 13.78 39.68 27.69
C TYR A 4 14.27 41.08 27.32
N PRO A 5 15.46 41.52 27.78
CA PRO A 5 15.93 42.89 27.53
C PRO A 5 16.10 43.23 26.05
N GLY A 6 16.34 42.23 25.20
CA GLY A 6 16.51 42.40 23.75
C GLY A 6 15.24 42.24 22.93
N ALA A 7 14.06 42.13 23.56
CA ALA A 7 12.79 41.97 22.86
C ALA A 7 12.05 43.30 22.67
N GLU A 8 11.37 43.43 21.54
CA GLU A 8 10.33 44.44 21.37
C GLU A 8 9.01 43.94 21.98
N TRP A 9 8.38 44.76 22.82
CA TRP A 9 7.11 44.39 23.45
C TRP A 9 5.92 44.65 22.53
N VAL A 10 5.12 43.61 22.27
CA VAL A 10 3.92 43.68 21.42
C VAL A 10 2.71 43.20 22.19
N THR A 11 1.71 44.05 22.34
CA THR A 11 0.55 43.79 23.21
C THR A 11 -0.36 42.68 22.68
N ILE A 12 -0.75 41.76 23.57
CA ILE A 12 -1.65 40.62 23.29
C ILE A 12 -3.14 40.97 23.27
N SER A 13 -3.96 40.04 22.77
CA SER A 13 -5.42 40.13 22.79
C SER A 13 -6.09 39.63 24.09
N GLY A 14 -6.28 40.49 25.09
CA GLY A 14 -6.96 40.13 26.36
C GLY A 14 -6.03 39.54 27.42
N SER A 15 -6.56 38.90 28.46
CA SER A 15 -5.77 38.43 29.62
C SER A 15 -5.12 37.06 29.40
N SER A 16 -3.95 36.87 30.01
CA SER A 16 -3.26 35.58 30.16
C SER A 16 -3.51 34.97 31.53
N GLY A 17 -3.52 33.64 31.62
CA GLY A 17 -3.74 32.90 32.87
C GLY A 17 -2.47 32.77 33.72
N SER A 18 -2.59 32.32 34.97
CA SER A 18 -1.44 31.94 35.79
C SER A 18 -0.97 30.52 35.43
N PHE A 19 0.32 30.22 35.63
CA PHE A 19 0.76 28.83 35.67
C PHE A 19 0.07 28.05 36.80
N THR A 20 -0.05 26.74 36.64
CA THR A 20 -0.69 25.80 37.57
C THR A 20 0.30 24.87 38.25
N GLY A 21 1.51 24.71 37.73
CA GLY A 21 2.55 23.82 38.27
C GLY A 21 3.61 23.42 37.23
N GLY A 22 4.38 22.37 37.56
CA GLY A 22 5.33 21.71 36.66
C GLY A 22 6.72 22.36 36.57
N PRO A 23 7.74 21.60 36.12
CA PRO A 23 9.04 22.17 35.79
C PRO A 23 8.95 23.04 34.54
N PHE A 24 9.67 24.18 34.53
CA PHE A 24 9.68 25.07 33.37
C PHE A 24 10.24 24.37 32.13
N LYS A 25 9.60 24.65 31.00
CA LYS A 25 9.94 24.08 29.69
C LYS A 25 9.85 25.12 28.60
N ILE A 26 10.68 24.96 27.56
CA ILE A 26 10.66 25.79 26.35
C ILE A 26 9.98 24.99 25.25
N VAL A 27 8.89 25.54 24.70
CA VAL A 27 8.16 24.93 23.59
C VAL A 27 8.44 25.71 22.31
N HIS A 28 8.99 25.02 21.32
CA HIS A 28 9.36 25.60 20.03
C HIS A 28 8.23 25.34 19.03
N HIS A 29 7.79 26.40 18.38
CA HIS A 29 6.76 26.40 17.36
C HIS A 29 7.27 27.01 16.05
N THR A 30 6.58 26.74 14.94
CA THR A 30 6.68 27.56 13.73
C THR A 30 5.37 28.25 13.43
N THR A 31 5.46 29.51 13.01
CA THR A 31 4.27 30.32 12.67
C THR A 31 3.52 29.84 11.42
N GLU A 32 4.11 28.92 10.67
CA GLU A 32 3.65 28.51 9.33
C GLU A 32 3.39 29.69 8.39
N GLY A 33 4.23 30.72 8.54
CA GLY A 33 4.11 31.99 7.87
C GLY A 33 5.46 32.67 7.68
N SER A 34 5.54 33.55 6.69
CA SER A 34 6.80 34.19 6.28
C SER A 34 7.08 35.52 7.00
N SER A 35 6.22 35.99 7.93
CA SER A 35 6.45 37.26 8.64
C SER A 35 5.85 37.30 10.04
N ALA A 36 6.51 38.00 10.95
CA ALA A 36 6.03 38.25 12.32
C ALA A 36 4.70 39.04 12.33
N ALA A 37 4.54 40.02 11.43
CA ALA A 37 3.30 40.80 11.31
C ALA A 37 2.10 39.92 10.94
N GLY A 38 2.29 38.95 10.04
CA GLY A 38 1.28 37.94 9.70
C GLY A 38 0.93 37.06 10.90
N ALA A 39 1.95 36.61 11.64
CA ALA A 39 1.76 35.81 12.86
C ALA A 39 0.95 36.58 13.93
N PHE A 40 1.26 37.86 14.16
CA PHE A 40 0.53 38.69 15.14
C PHE A 40 -0.94 38.86 14.78
N ALA A 41 -1.28 38.93 13.49
CA ALA A 41 -2.66 38.98 13.05
C ALA A 41 -3.39 37.67 13.36
N ALA A 42 -2.73 36.52 13.16
CA ALA A 42 -3.28 35.20 13.48
C ALA A 42 -3.51 35.05 15.00
N PHE A 43 -2.52 35.40 15.83
CA PHE A 43 -2.64 35.31 17.29
C PHE A 43 -3.82 36.12 17.82
N ARG A 44 -4.00 37.36 17.33
CA ARG A 44 -5.13 38.21 17.71
C ARG A 44 -6.47 37.63 17.27
N ALA A 45 -6.54 37.04 16.08
CA ALA A 45 -7.77 36.46 15.55
C ALA A 45 -8.20 35.21 16.32
N ASN A 46 -7.24 34.37 16.73
CA ASN A 46 -7.50 33.07 17.35
C ASN A 46 -7.36 33.09 18.88
N ARG A 47 -6.88 34.22 19.45
CA ARG A 47 -6.51 34.36 20.88
C ARG A 47 -5.48 33.30 21.30
N SER A 48 -4.50 33.05 20.46
CA SER A 48 -3.45 32.03 20.60
C SER A 48 -2.07 32.63 20.91
N ASP A 49 -2.01 33.84 21.48
CA ASP A 49 -0.75 34.57 21.66
C ASP A 49 0.31 33.77 22.47
N PRO A 50 1.54 33.59 21.91
CA PRO A 50 2.65 32.91 22.58
C PRO A 50 3.38 33.85 23.56
N HIS A 51 4.48 33.41 24.19
CA HIS A 51 5.32 34.35 24.93
C HIS A 51 6.19 35.19 24.00
N PHE A 52 6.76 34.54 22.97
CA PHE A 52 7.68 35.18 22.04
C PHE A 52 7.38 34.83 20.59
N THR A 53 7.77 35.72 19.69
CA THR A 53 7.92 35.45 18.27
C THR A 53 9.31 35.85 17.81
N VAL A 54 9.97 35.03 17.00
CA VAL A 54 11.36 35.24 16.58
C VAL A 54 11.48 35.15 15.08
N ASP A 55 12.05 36.17 14.45
CA ASP A 55 12.49 36.15 13.05
C ASP A 55 14.00 36.38 12.95
N GLU A 56 14.50 36.50 11.72
CA GLU A 56 15.93 36.70 11.46
C GLU A 56 16.47 38.04 12.00
N SER A 57 15.60 39.04 12.13
CA SER A 57 15.96 40.41 12.47
C SER A 57 15.75 40.73 13.94
N LYS A 58 14.71 40.16 14.58
CA LYS A 58 14.23 40.62 15.88
C LYS A 58 13.55 39.51 16.68
N ILE A 59 13.56 39.70 18.00
CA ILE A 59 12.78 38.95 18.98
C ILE A 59 11.67 39.86 19.47
N TYR A 60 10.43 39.37 19.45
CA TYR A 60 9.26 40.05 19.98
C TYR A 60 8.78 39.31 21.22
N GLN A 61 8.36 40.05 22.24
CA GLN A 61 7.75 39.48 23.45
C GLN A 61 6.32 39.99 23.60
N HIS A 62 5.42 39.05 23.87
CA HIS A 62 3.99 39.27 23.97
C HIS A 62 3.50 39.14 25.41
N ILE A 63 4.04 38.16 26.14
CA ILE A 63 3.60 37.76 27.46
C ILE A 63 4.79 37.71 28.41
N ASP A 64 4.60 38.12 29.66
CA ASP A 64 5.61 37.96 30.70
C ASP A 64 5.79 36.47 30.98
N THR A 65 7.03 35.98 31.00
CA THR A 65 7.29 34.54 31.17
C THR A 65 6.98 34.01 32.57
N ASN A 66 6.48 34.84 33.48
CA ASN A 66 5.90 34.45 34.77
C ASN A 66 4.39 34.13 34.73
N VAL A 67 3.73 34.28 33.58
CA VAL A 67 2.32 33.92 33.39
C VAL A 67 2.17 33.04 32.15
N ALA A 68 1.10 32.24 32.09
CA ALA A 68 0.92 31.25 31.03
C ALA A 68 0.52 31.87 29.69
N ALA A 69 1.06 31.34 28.60
CA ALA A 69 0.61 31.61 27.24
C ALA A 69 -0.56 30.68 26.85
N ARG A 70 -0.97 30.75 25.58
CA ARG A 70 -2.24 30.13 25.11
C ARG A 70 -2.19 29.61 23.68
N ALA A 71 -1.00 29.38 23.12
CA ALA A 71 -0.85 28.85 21.76
C ALA A 71 -1.02 27.32 21.68
N LEU A 72 -0.97 26.60 22.81
CA LEU A 72 -1.17 25.15 22.82
C LEU A 72 -2.66 24.78 22.93
N ARG A 73 -3.02 23.61 22.40
CA ARG A 73 -4.34 23.03 22.67
C ARG A 73 -4.31 22.34 24.04
N ASN A 74 -5.33 22.60 24.85
CA ASN A 74 -5.54 21.93 26.14
C ASN A 74 -6.91 21.24 26.16
N ALA A 75 -7.00 19.91 26.25
CA ALA A 75 -8.31 19.26 26.25
C ALA A 75 -8.99 19.39 27.64
N PRO A 76 -10.33 19.56 27.72
CA PRO A 76 -11.02 19.54 29.01
C PRO A 76 -10.78 18.23 29.77
N GLY A 77 -10.23 18.31 30.99
CA GLY A 77 -9.88 17.14 31.81
C GLY A 77 -8.62 16.39 31.37
N GLY A 78 -7.89 16.93 30.39
CA GLY A 78 -6.63 16.40 29.88
C GLY A 78 -5.38 16.88 30.64
N ILE A 79 -4.21 16.62 30.07
CA ILE A 79 -2.90 17.09 30.54
C ILE A 79 -2.78 18.57 30.29
N GLU A 80 -2.43 19.34 31.33
CA GLU A 80 -2.33 20.80 31.22
C GLU A 80 -1.14 21.20 30.32
N THR A 81 -1.43 21.66 29.10
CA THR A 81 -0.40 22.00 28.12
C THR A 81 0.05 23.46 28.17
N ASN A 82 -0.87 24.40 28.43
CA ASN A 82 -0.53 25.82 28.46
C ASN A 82 0.00 26.27 29.82
N ARG A 83 -0.63 25.80 30.90
CA ARG A 83 -0.39 26.34 32.25
C ARG A 83 0.61 25.52 33.07
N ASP A 84 1.12 24.41 32.54
CA ASP A 84 2.18 23.62 33.17
C ASP A 84 3.58 24.17 32.85
N SER A 85 3.80 25.43 33.25
CA SER A 85 5.09 26.16 33.13
C SER A 85 5.73 26.13 31.72
N ALA A 86 4.89 26.15 30.67
CA ALA A 86 5.32 26.06 29.28
C ALA A 86 5.58 27.44 28.65
N VAL A 87 6.85 27.77 28.41
CA VAL A 87 7.26 28.99 27.71
C VAL A 87 7.31 28.76 26.20
N GLN A 88 6.27 29.23 25.52
CA GLN A 88 6.04 29.07 24.07
C GLN A 88 6.77 30.12 23.22
N ILE A 89 7.53 29.67 22.23
CA ILE A 89 8.27 30.47 21.24
C ILE A 89 7.79 30.14 19.83
N GLU A 90 7.30 31.16 19.11
CA GLU A 90 6.89 31.06 17.70
C GLU A 90 8.01 31.50 16.76
N VAL A 91 8.57 30.58 15.98
CA VAL A 91 9.63 30.89 15.01
C VAL A 91 9.02 31.22 13.66
N VAL A 92 9.32 32.40 13.13
CA VAL A 92 8.85 32.82 11.80
C VAL A 92 9.48 31.94 10.73
N GLY A 93 8.64 31.35 9.88
CA GLY A 93 9.01 30.33 8.93
C GLY A 93 8.04 29.15 8.95
N PHE A 94 8.41 28.09 8.24
CA PHE A 94 7.59 26.90 8.06
C PHE A 94 8.33 25.67 8.59
N ALA A 95 7.61 24.72 9.21
CA ALA A 95 8.17 23.49 9.76
C ALA A 95 8.92 22.70 8.68
N HIS A 96 8.36 22.64 7.47
CA HIS A 96 8.92 21.86 6.37
C HIS A 96 10.20 22.41 5.74
N ARG A 97 10.66 23.57 6.20
CA ARG A 97 11.87 24.23 5.70
C ARG A 97 12.89 24.44 6.81
N PRO A 98 14.20 24.29 6.52
CA PRO A 98 15.25 24.74 7.43
C PRO A 98 15.12 26.23 7.74
N LYS A 99 15.42 26.61 8.97
CA LYS A 99 15.38 27.99 9.45
C LYS A 99 16.73 28.66 9.15
N SER A 100 16.69 29.97 8.91
CA SER A 100 17.92 30.70 8.60
C SER A 100 18.85 30.74 9.83
N LYS A 101 20.16 30.81 9.57
CA LYS A 101 21.19 30.93 10.62
C LYS A 101 20.95 32.16 11.52
N ALA A 102 20.44 33.25 10.95
CA ALA A 102 20.10 34.47 11.68
C ALA A 102 18.94 34.24 12.65
N THR A 103 17.86 33.60 12.19
CA THR A 103 16.73 33.20 13.04
C THR A 103 17.18 32.26 14.15
N LEU A 104 17.94 31.20 13.82
CA LEU A 104 18.43 30.24 14.83
C LEU A 104 19.34 30.89 15.86
N ARG A 105 20.14 31.89 15.48
CA ARG A 105 20.96 32.67 16.44
C ARG A 105 20.09 33.44 17.43
N ASN A 106 19.02 34.09 16.96
CA ASN A 106 18.08 34.79 17.82
C ASN A 106 17.33 33.81 18.74
N VAL A 107 16.88 32.66 18.22
CA VAL A 107 16.25 31.60 19.03
C VAL A 107 17.22 31.09 20.09
N ALA A 108 18.47 30.78 19.72
CA ALA A 108 19.48 30.33 20.68
C ALA A 108 19.71 31.35 21.81
N ARG A 109 19.89 32.64 21.47
CA ARG A 109 20.04 33.73 22.45
C ARG A 109 18.86 33.80 23.42
N LEU A 110 17.64 33.73 22.88
CA LEU A 110 16.42 33.73 23.68
C LEU A 110 16.34 32.51 24.60
N CYS A 111 16.63 31.31 24.08
CA CYS A 111 16.64 30.08 24.87
C CYS A 111 17.64 30.16 26.03
N ARG A 112 18.87 30.63 25.78
CA ARG A 112 19.88 30.81 26.85
C ARG A 112 19.39 31.72 27.97
N TRP A 113 18.67 32.79 27.64
CA TRP A 113 18.09 33.67 28.64
C TRP A 113 16.94 33.02 29.40
N ILE A 114 16.01 32.33 28.72
CA ILE A 114 14.88 31.63 29.38
C ILE A 114 15.40 30.54 30.32
N GLU A 115 16.38 29.74 29.87
CA GLU A 115 17.02 28.70 30.67
C GLU A 115 17.66 29.26 31.94
N ALA A 116 18.34 30.41 31.83
CA ALA A 116 18.96 31.06 32.99
C ALA A 116 17.93 31.63 33.97
N ILE A 117 16.84 32.22 33.47
CA ILE A 117 15.83 32.86 34.30
C ILE A 117 14.92 31.84 35.00
N HIS A 118 14.56 30.76 34.31
CA HIS A 118 13.57 29.78 34.78
C HIS A 118 14.17 28.42 35.16
N GLY A 119 15.48 28.25 35.00
CA GLY A 119 16.18 27.00 35.33
C GLY A 119 15.86 25.84 34.39
N VAL A 120 15.59 26.12 33.11
CA VAL A 120 15.23 25.08 32.12
C VAL A 120 16.49 24.28 31.73
N PRO A 121 16.49 22.93 31.86
CA PRO A 121 17.60 22.10 31.43
C PRO A 121 17.78 22.08 29.90
N LYS A 122 19.02 22.09 29.41
CA LYS A 122 19.37 21.95 27.98
C LYS A 122 19.31 20.50 27.51
N VAL A 123 18.13 19.88 27.58
CA VAL A 123 17.86 18.53 27.07
C VAL A 123 16.51 18.52 26.38
N TRP A 124 16.26 17.52 25.54
CA TRP A 124 14.94 17.24 24.96
C TRP A 124 14.34 16.00 25.63
N PRO A 125 13.52 16.14 26.68
CA PRO A 125 13.10 14.99 27.49
C PRO A 125 12.26 13.96 26.72
N ASN A 126 11.52 14.41 25.70
CA ASN A 126 10.75 13.57 24.77
C ASN A 126 11.47 13.32 23.44
N GLY A 127 12.78 13.60 23.38
CA GLY A 127 13.56 13.57 22.15
C GLY A 127 13.41 14.86 21.33
N PRO A 128 14.40 15.20 20.50
CA PRO A 128 14.35 16.40 19.68
C PRO A 128 13.25 16.30 18.61
N PRO A 129 12.78 17.43 18.06
CA PRO A 129 11.88 17.44 16.91
C PRO A 129 12.49 16.68 15.74
N GLN A 130 11.67 15.92 15.02
CA GLN A 130 12.11 15.21 13.83
C GLN A 130 12.02 16.12 12.60
N PRO A 131 13.02 16.12 11.70
CA PRO A 131 12.98 16.92 10.49
C PRO A 131 11.85 16.50 9.57
N ALA A 132 11.38 17.42 8.75
CA ALA A 132 10.35 17.15 7.75
C ALA A 132 10.79 16.05 6.77
N LEU A 133 9.91 15.07 6.52
CA LEU A 133 10.14 14.04 5.51
C LEU A 133 9.45 14.47 4.20
N ASN A 134 10.26 14.85 3.21
CA ASN A 134 9.78 15.34 1.90
C ASN A 134 8.80 16.52 2.01
N GLY A 135 9.10 17.44 2.93
CA GLY A 135 8.29 18.63 3.18
C GLY A 135 7.00 18.40 3.97
N LYS A 136 6.84 17.22 4.59
CA LYS A 136 5.66 16.79 5.34
C LYS A 136 6.03 16.27 6.74
N ASP A 137 4.99 16.06 7.56
CA ASP A 137 5.09 15.46 8.89
C ASP A 137 5.81 14.10 8.85
N PRO A 138 6.94 13.93 9.56
CA PRO A 138 7.66 12.66 9.62
C PRO A 138 6.94 11.58 10.46
N GLY A 139 5.93 11.94 11.24
CA GLY A 139 5.23 11.04 12.16
C GLY A 139 6.10 10.59 13.34
N GLY A 140 5.58 9.68 14.18
CA GLY A 140 6.37 9.07 15.25
C GLY A 140 6.78 10.01 16.39
N HIS A 141 6.10 11.14 16.57
CA HIS A 141 6.43 12.09 17.63
C HIS A 141 6.13 11.54 19.01
N ASN A 142 7.13 11.57 19.89
CA ASN A 142 6.98 11.16 21.29
C ASN A 142 6.31 12.28 22.09
N ARG A 143 5.08 12.00 22.55
CA ARG A 143 4.23 12.91 23.33
C ARG A 143 3.95 12.36 24.73
N ASP A 144 4.94 11.73 25.36
CA ASP A 144 4.81 11.14 26.69
C ASP A 144 4.40 12.18 27.74
N ALA A 145 3.18 12.01 28.28
CA ALA A 145 2.59 12.92 29.25
C ALA A 145 3.30 12.91 30.59
N ARG A 146 3.83 11.76 31.01
CA ARG A 146 4.56 11.66 32.29
C ARG A 146 5.84 12.48 32.25
N ALA A 147 6.59 12.42 31.15
CA ALA A 147 7.79 13.23 30.96
C ALA A 147 7.44 14.73 30.83
N TRP A 148 6.31 15.09 30.21
CA TRP A 148 5.82 16.47 30.18
C TRP A 148 5.57 17.05 31.58
N ASP A 149 4.93 16.28 32.47
CA ASP A 149 4.58 16.72 33.82
C ASP A 149 5.79 16.74 34.78
N THR A 150 6.78 15.87 34.54
CA THR A 150 7.85 15.61 35.52
C THR A 150 9.24 16.12 35.12
N LYS A 151 9.45 16.53 33.87
CA LYS A 151 10.78 16.95 33.38
C LYS A 151 10.72 18.34 32.73
N GLY A 152 11.64 19.20 33.13
CA GLY A 152 11.92 20.46 32.43
C GLY A 152 12.85 20.22 31.25
N GLY A 153 12.71 21.01 30.20
CA GLY A 153 13.59 20.94 29.03
C GLY A 153 13.00 21.62 27.81
N HIS A 154 13.58 21.31 26.65
CA HIS A 154 13.10 21.77 25.36
C HIS A 154 12.12 20.74 24.78
N TYR A 155 11.04 21.23 24.18
CA TYR A 155 10.00 20.44 23.54
C TYR A 155 9.63 21.09 22.21
N GLY A 156 9.46 20.32 21.14
CA GLY A 156 8.76 20.82 19.96
C GLY A 156 7.27 20.83 20.23
N HIS A 157 6.48 21.58 19.45
CA HIS A 157 5.03 21.40 19.45
C HIS A 157 4.68 19.92 19.18
N SER A 158 5.48 19.25 18.35
CA SER A 158 5.45 17.82 18.12
C SER A 158 5.54 16.93 19.37
N ASN A 159 6.15 17.40 20.46
CA ASN A 159 6.29 16.65 21.70
C ASN A 159 5.21 16.94 22.75
N VAL A 160 4.29 17.87 22.49
CA VAL A 160 3.28 18.28 23.46
C VAL A 160 2.13 17.25 23.49
N PRO A 161 1.77 16.71 24.68
CA PRO A 161 0.61 15.82 24.82
C PRO A 161 -0.67 16.44 24.24
N GLU A 162 -1.58 15.62 23.71
CA GLU A 162 -2.92 16.02 23.22
C GLU A 162 -2.95 16.98 22.02
N ASN A 163 -1.78 17.42 21.56
CA ASN A 163 -1.59 18.26 20.38
C ASN A 163 -1.25 17.38 19.17
N THR A 164 -1.54 17.88 17.96
CA THR A 164 -1.40 17.11 16.71
C THR A 164 -0.42 17.73 15.73
N HIS A 165 0.21 18.85 16.08
CA HIS A 165 1.17 19.51 15.21
C HIS A 165 2.52 18.82 15.27
N TRP A 166 3.34 19.03 14.23
CA TRP A 166 4.62 18.35 14.01
C TRP A 166 5.80 19.31 13.93
N ASP A 167 5.55 20.61 14.03
CA ASP A 167 6.56 21.66 14.12
C ASP A 167 7.35 21.58 15.43
N PRO A 168 8.58 22.13 15.49
CA PRO A 168 9.25 23.01 14.52
C PRO A 168 9.97 22.28 13.38
N ALA A 169 10.01 20.95 13.46
CA ALA A 169 10.69 20.04 12.55
C ALA A 169 12.15 20.42 12.23
N TYR A 170 12.89 20.78 13.28
CA TYR A 170 14.32 21.07 13.17
C TYR A 170 15.10 19.88 12.63
N THR A 171 16.10 20.15 11.80
CA THR A 171 17.12 19.17 11.44
C THR A 171 18.05 18.91 12.62
N SER A 172 18.80 17.82 12.57
CA SER A 172 19.83 17.50 13.57
C SER A 172 20.83 18.63 13.74
N ASP A 173 21.22 19.30 12.65
CA ASP A 173 22.14 20.44 12.67
C ASP A 173 21.54 21.67 13.36
N GLU A 174 20.25 21.93 13.14
CA GLU A 174 19.55 23.03 13.81
C GLU A 174 19.40 22.76 15.30
N VAL A 175 19.07 21.51 15.69
CA VAL A 175 19.03 21.08 17.09
C VAL A 175 20.40 21.21 17.73
N GLU A 176 21.44 20.73 17.07
CA GLU A 176 22.82 20.82 17.55
C GLU A 176 23.25 22.28 17.72
N PHE A 177 22.95 23.14 16.74
CA PHE A 177 23.22 24.57 16.80
C PHE A 177 22.50 25.23 17.98
N LEU A 178 21.19 25.00 18.16
CA LEU A 178 20.42 25.57 19.26
C LEU A 178 20.92 25.10 20.63
N MET A 179 21.32 23.83 20.74
CA MET A 179 21.80 23.28 22.02
C MET A 179 23.22 23.72 22.35
N ARG A 180 24.12 23.82 21.37
CA ARG A 180 25.54 24.17 21.58
C ARG A 180 25.82 25.67 21.58
N SER A 181 25.06 26.46 20.83
CA SER A 181 25.33 27.89 20.72
C SER A 181 25.25 28.59 22.08
N SER A 182 26.30 29.35 22.41
CA SER A 182 26.34 30.26 23.56
C SER A 182 25.52 31.53 23.33
N GLY A 183 25.02 31.74 22.10
CA GLY A 183 24.29 32.93 21.67
C GLY A 183 25.18 34.00 21.02
N ASP A 184 26.49 34.05 21.30
CA ASP A 184 27.35 35.16 20.88
C ASP A 184 28.63 34.80 20.10
N GLU A 185 28.97 33.51 19.90
CA GLU A 185 30.20 33.12 19.18
C GLU A 185 29.95 32.63 17.75
N ALA A 186 30.79 33.13 16.83
CA ALA A 186 30.86 32.67 15.45
C ALA A 186 31.66 31.36 15.39
N MET A 187 30.98 30.22 15.47
CA MET A 187 31.57 28.95 15.03
C MET A 187 31.80 28.99 13.51
N ALA A 188 33.04 28.72 13.10
CA ALA A 188 33.41 28.55 11.71
C ALA A 188 32.81 27.24 11.17
N LEU A 189 31.90 27.35 10.22
CA LEU A 189 31.29 26.27 9.45
C LEU A 189 31.24 26.73 7.99
N ASN A 190 31.41 25.82 7.04
CA ASN A 190 31.47 26.09 5.60
C ASN A 190 30.31 26.97 5.13
N ASP A 191 30.61 27.96 4.26
CA ASP A 191 29.69 28.98 3.75
C ASP A 191 28.57 28.46 2.81
N GLU A 192 28.34 27.15 2.74
CA GLU A 192 27.32 26.53 1.87
C GLU A 192 25.96 26.35 2.56
N PHE A 193 25.52 27.32 3.37
CA PHE A 193 24.11 27.37 3.80
C PHE A 193 23.31 28.24 2.82
N PRO A 194 22.53 27.67 1.88
CA PRO A 194 21.68 28.48 1.01
C PRO A 194 20.53 29.07 1.85
N SER A 195 20.60 30.37 2.12
CA SER A 195 19.43 31.15 2.55
C SER A 195 18.63 31.57 1.32
N ILE A 196 17.32 31.29 1.31
CA ILE A 196 16.41 31.72 0.25
C ILE A 196 15.98 33.18 0.52
N PRO A 197 16.03 34.10 -0.48
CA PRO A 197 15.64 35.50 -0.30
C PRO A 197 14.16 35.70 0.07
N GLU A 198 13.89 36.77 0.82
CA GLU A 198 12.55 37.21 1.27
C GLU A 198 11.52 37.41 0.13
N THR A 199 12.00 37.55 -1.11
CA THR A 199 11.19 37.80 -2.32
C THR A 199 11.11 36.60 -3.28
N ASP A 200 11.30 35.37 -2.80
CA ASP A 200 11.13 34.17 -3.64
C ASP A 200 9.66 34.02 -4.12
N PRO A 201 9.39 34.07 -5.44
CA PRO A 201 8.06 33.86 -6.00
C PRO A 201 7.45 32.49 -5.65
N ALA A 202 8.28 31.50 -5.29
CA ALA A 202 7.82 30.18 -4.86
C ALA A 202 7.10 30.19 -3.51
N LEU A 203 7.26 31.25 -2.69
CA LEU A 203 6.53 31.42 -1.41
C LEU A 203 5.01 31.52 -1.60
N ALA A 204 4.53 31.93 -2.77
CA ALA A 204 3.10 32.02 -3.07
C ALA A 204 2.43 30.65 -3.35
N SER A 205 3.23 29.59 -3.51
CA SER A 205 2.76 28.24 -3.91
C SER A 205 3.00 27.14 -2.87
N ASP A 206 3.45 27.50 -1.67
CA ASP A 206 3.96 26.55 -0.68
C ASP A 206 2.90 26.17 0.37
N TYR A 207 2.38 24.95 0.27
CA TYR A 207 1.19 24.46 1.01
C TYR A 207 1.54 23.46 2.12
N SER A 208 2.35 23.85 3.09
CA SER A 208 2.54 23.05 4.32
C SER A 208 2.04 23.79 5.57
N ARG A 209 0.90 24.47 5.49
CA ARG A 209 0.39 25.22 6.67
C ARG A 209 -0.31 24.29 7.64
N ILE A 210 0.22 24.20 8.86
CA ILE A 210 -0.40 23.53 10.00
C ILE A 210 -1.46 24.49 10.61
N PRO A 211 -2.72 24.06 10.87
CA PRO A 211 -3.77 24.97 11.33
C PRO A 211 -3.61 25.41 12.80
N ASP A 212 -3.66 26.70 13.10
CA ASP A 212 -3.60 27.22 14.49
C ASP A 212 -4.71 26.65 15.41
N HIS A 213 -4.38 26.36 16.67
CA HIS A 213 -5.32 25.85 17.66
C HIS A 213 -6.17 26.99 18.24
N SER A 214 -7.49 26.97 18.02
CA SER A 214 -8.45 27.86 18.70
C SER A 214 -9.28 27.10 19.74
N HIS A 215 -9.35 27.63 20.97
CA HIS A 215 -10.00 26.99 22.11
C HIS A 215 -11.53 27.19 22.15
N VAL A 216 -12.19 26.16 22.70
CA VAL A 216 -13.63 25.96 22.93
C VAL A 216 -14.17 26.95 23.98
N GLY A 217 -15.32 27.58 23.71
CA GLY A 217 -16.11 28.32 24.70
C GLY A 217 -17.18 27.44 25.36
N ASP A 218 -17.35 27.62 26.68
CA ASP A 218 -18.26 26.93 27.59
C ASP A 218 -19.73 26.77 27.11
N LEU A 219 -20.31 25.58 27.33
CA LEU A 219 -21.74 25.39 27.63
C LEU A 219 -21.99 24.17 28.56
N ALA A 220 -22.25 24.50 29.83
CA ALA A 220 -23.18 23.92 30.81
C ALA A 220 -23.36 22.39 30.99
N SER A 221 -22.96 21.95 32.20
CA SER A 221 -23.56 20.93 33.10
C SER A 221 -24.74 20.07 32.63
N GLY A 222 -24.54 18.75 32.61
CA GLY A 222 -25.58 17.71 32.64
C GLY A 222 -24.98 16.32 32.81
N SER A 223 -25.25 15.68 33.95
CA SER A 223 -24.64 14.47 34.50
C SER A 223 -24.95 13.15 33.77
N VAL A 224 -23.93 12.31 33.49
CA VAL A 224 -23.95 10.84 33.66
C VAL A 224 -22.50 10.35 33.88
N SER A 225 -22.21 9.70 35.02
CA SER A 225 -20.91 9.07 35.33
C SER A 225 -20.99 7.55 35.18
N PRO A 226 -19.97 6.88 34.60
CA PRO A 226 -19.69 5.47 34.87
C PRO A 226 -18.59 5.34 35.95
N SER A 227 -18.87 4.55 36.99
CA SER A 227 -18.01 4.33 38.17
C SER A 227 -16.80 3.42 37.89
N ILE A 228 -15.64 3.77 38.44
CA ILE A 228 -14.41 2.96 38.48
C ILE A 228 -14.44 2.04 39.72
N PRO A 229 -14.02 0.75 39.65
CA PRO A 229 -14.02 -0.14 40.82
C PRO A 229 -12.91 0.22 41.82
N SER A 230 -13.21 0.07 43.12
CA SER A 230 -12.34 0.43 44.24
C SER A 230 -11.16 -0.53 44.48
N ALA A 231 -10.14 -0.03 45.20
CA ALA A 231 -8.87 -0.65 45.55
C ALA A 231 -8.86 -2.11 46.08
N PRO A 232 -9.89 -2.67 46.75
CA PRO A 232 -9.85 -4.06 47.23
C PRO A 232 -9.73 -5.11 46.11
N ALA A 233 -10.20 -4.79 44.89
CA ALA A 233 -10.14 -5.72 43.75
C ALA A 233 -8.72 -5.91 43.18
N ARG A 234 -7.75 -5.06 43.54
CA ARG A 234 -6.34 -5.21 43.11
C ARG A 234 -5.53 -6.16 44.00
N GLU A 235 -5.97 -6.39 45.24
CA GLU A 235 -5.29 -7.25 46.22
C GLU A 235 -5.46 -8.74 45.87
N GLU A 236 -6.65 -9.11 45.37
CA GLU A 236 -6.99 -10.50 45.03
C GLU A 236 -6.21 -11.03 43.81
N SER A 237 -5.90 -10.16 42.84
CA SER A 237 -5.03 -10.50 41.71
C SER A 237 -3.56 -10.69 42.11
N ARG A 238 -3.08 -9.98 43.15
CA ARG A 238 -1.72 -10.17 43.70
C ARG A 238 -1.58 -11.47 44.48
N SER A 239 -2.61 -11.87 45.26
CA SER A 239 -2.53 -13.10 46.07
C SER A 239 -2.58 -14.39 45.23
N ARG A 240 -3.15 -14.34 44.00
CA ARG A 240 -3.24 -15.49 43.10
C ARG A 240 -1.99 -15.73 42.24
N LEU A 241 -1.19 -14.70 41.95
CA LEU A 241 -0.02 -14.79 41.06
C LEU A 241 1.32 -14.92 41.78
N GLY A 242 1.41 -14.58 43.07
CA GLY A 242 2.63 -14.73 43.87
C GLY A 242 3.26 -16.13 43.86
N PRO A 243 2.48 -17.22 44.04
CA PRO A 243 3.02 -18.59 44.06
C PRO A 243 3.57 -19.09 42.71
N PHE A 244 3.13 -18.50 41.58
CA PHE A 244 3.53 -18.91 40.23
C PHE A 244 4.96 -18.49 39.88
N PHE A 245 5.44 -17.36 40.40
CA PHE A 245 6.80 -16.87 40.17
C PHE A 245 7.84 -17.53 41.08
N THR A 246 7.44 -18.01 42.27
CA THR A 246 8.35 -18.68 43.20
C THR A 246 8.62 -20.16 42.85
N SER A 247 7.80 -20.77 41.98
CA SER A 247 7.88 -22.22 41.65
C SER A 247 8.67 -22.55 40.38
N LEU A 248 9.18 -21.57 39.63
CA LEU A 248 9.92 -21.81 38.38
C LEU A 248 11.39 -22.15 38.67
N ARG A 249 11.80 -23.40 38.44
CA ARG A 249 13.22 -23.83 38.43
C ARG A 249 13.57 -24.53 37.11
N GLY A 250 14.85 -24.46 36.73
CA GLY A 250 15.37 -25.08 35.50
C GLY A 250 15.24 -24.20 34.25
N ASP A 251 15.31 -24.82 33.07
CA ASP A 251 15.44 -24.16 31.75
C ASP A 251 14.36 -23.11 31.45
N VAL A 252 13.17 -23.26 32.04
CA VAL A 252 12.06 -22.30 31.92
C VAL A 252 12.39 -20.96 32.62
N GLY A 253 13.07 -20.99 33.76
CA GLY A 253 13.51 -19.76 34.45
C GLY A 253 14.57 -18.99 33.67
N ALA A 254 15.47 -19.70 32.97
CA ALA A 254 16.49 -19.09 32.11
C ALA A 254 15.88 -18.49 30.82
N ALA A 255 14.83 -19.10 30.28
CA ALA A 255 14.09 -18.57 29.13
C ALA A 255 13.32 -17.28 29.49
N VAL A 256 12.69 -17.23 30.67
CA VAL A 256 12.00 -16.03 31.17
C VAL A 256 13.00 -14.91 31.47
N GLY A 257 14.15 -15.24 32.09
CA GLY A 257 15.23 -14.27 32.31
C GLY A 257 15.78 -13.66 31.01
N ARG A 258 15.97 -14.49 29.96
CA ARG A 258 16.36 -14.00 28.62
C ARG A 258 15.28 -13.10 28.00
N ALA A 259 14.02 -13.49 28.07
CA ALA A 259 12.92 -12.68 27.52
C ALA A 259 12.76 -11.31 28.21
N VAL A 260 13.11 -11.20 29.49
CA VAL A 260 13.15 -9.92 30.23
C VAL A 260 14.36 -9.07 29.80
N VAL A 261 15.55 -9.66 29.67
CA VAL A 261 16.76 -8.94 29.20
C VAL A 261 16.63 -8.46 27.75
N GLU A 262 15.94 -9.24 26.91
CA GLU A 262 15.66 -8.90 25.50
C GLU A 262 14.46 -7.93 25.33
N GLY A 263 13.86 -7.45 26.42
CA GLY A 263 12.78 -6.46 26.39
C GLY A 263 11.42 -6.99 25.90
N ARG A 264 11.25 -8.31 25.84
CA ARG A 264 9.98 -8.96 25.41
C ARG A 264 8.97 -9.11 26.54
N ILE A 265 9.41 -9.02 27.80
CA ILE A 265 8.55 -9.05 29.00
C ILE A 265 8.96 -7.92 29.95
N ASP A 266 7.99 -7.09 30.37
CA ASP A 266 8.17 -6.04 31.37
C ASP A 266 7.67 -6.52 32.75
N PRO A 267 8.56 -6.85 33.70
CA PRO A 267 8.18 -7.38 35.02
C PRO A 267 7.49 -6.34 35.92
N ILE A 268 7.70 -5.05 35.67
CA ILE A 268 7.11 -3.95 36.46
C ILE A 268 5.59 -3.89 36.24
N ARG A 269 5.14 -4.26 35.04
CA ARG A 269 3.72 -4.32 34.68
C ARG A 269 2.91 -5.33 35.50
N PHE A 270 3.59 -6.28 36.15
CA PHE A 270 2.99 -7.32 37.00
C PHE A 270 3.33 -7.15 38.50
N GLY A 271 3.99 -6.05 38.88
CA GLY A 271 4.32 -5.75 40.27
C GLY A 271 5.45 -6.61 40.86
N VAL A 272 6.32 -7.17 40.02
CA VAL A 272 7.52 -7.94 40.42
C VAL A 272 8.73 -7.01 40.43
N ASP A 273 9.53 -7.04 41.50
CA ASP A 273 10.75 -6.25 41.61
C ASP A 273 11.87 -6.86 40.73
N PRO A 274 12.43 -6.10 39.76
CA PRO A 274 13.48 -6.59 38.86
C PRO A 274 14.75 -7.07 39.58
N SER A 275 14.98 -6.63 40.82
CA SER A 275 16.16 -7.03 41.61
C SER A 275 16.10 -8.46 42.16
N GLU A 276 14.92 -9.09 42.16
CA GLU A 276 14.72 -10.49 42.60
C GLU A 276 15.03 -11.53 41.50
N LEU A 277 15.33 -11.11 40.26
CA LEU A 277 15.50 -11.98 39.08
C LEU A 277 16.97 -12.30 38.69
N ALA A 278 17.97 -12.04 39.56
CA ALA A 278 19.35 -12.48 39.36
C ALA A 278 19.92 -13.13 40.64
N PRO A 279 20.69 -14.24 40.58
CA PRO A 279 21.71 -14.53 39.57
C PRO A 279 21.72 -15.99 39.04
N LEU A 280 21.48 -16.17 37.73
CA LEU A 280 21.73 -17.43 37.01
C LEU A 280 22.82 -17.27 35.93
N GLU A 281 23.91 -16.60 36.28
CA GLU A 281 25.19 -16.76 35.58
C GLU A 281 26.28 -17.11 36.59
N ARG A 282 26.44 -18.41 36.85
CA ARG A 282 27.70 -19.04 37.28
C ARG A 282 27.50 -20.57 37.32
N SER A 283 27.51 -21.19 36.13
CA SER A 283 27.81 -22.61 35.97
C SER A 283 28.74 -22.75 34.77
N ARG A 284 30.03 -22.91 35.06
CA ARG A 284 31.08 -23.28 34.12
C ARG A 284 30.84 -24.72 33.65
N GLY A 285 30.24 -24.89 32.48
CA GLY A 285 30.08 -26.22 31.91
C GLY A 285 29.34 -26.27 30.58
N SER A 286 29.90 -25.68 29.51
CA SER A 286 29.69 -26.17 28.12
C SER A 286 30.64 -25.55 27.08
N LEU A 287 31.86 -25.19 27.48
CA LEU A 287 32.94 -24.81 26.55
C LEU A 287 33.48 -25.99 25.70
N GLU A 288 32.78 -27.12 25.64
CA GLU A 288 33.18 -28.32 24.87
C GLU A 288 32.11 -28.82 23.88
N GLY A 289 30.97 -28.12 23.70
CA GLY A 289 29.93 -28.51 22.73
C GLY A 289 30.08 -27.92 21.32
N VAL A 290 30.93 -26.90 21.15
CA VAL A 290 30.99 -26.09 19.91
C VAL A 290 31.98 -26.66 18.87
N ALA A 291 32.60 -27.81 19.16
CA ALA A 291 33.60 -28.43 18.27
C ALA A 291 33.08 -29.61 17.43
N ARG A 292 31.77 -29.92 17.40
CA ARG A 292 31.23 -31.00 16.55
C ARG A 292 29.88 -30.67 15.91
N GLY A 293 29.95 -30.24 14.65
CA GLY A 293 29.03 -30.51 13.55
C GLY A 293 27.51 -30.46 13.81
N SER A 294 26.90 -29.32 13.45
CA SER A 294 25.55 -29.28 12.89
C SER A 294 25.46 -28.08 11.95
N GLY A 295 25.67 -28.33 10.67
CA GLY A 295 25.61 -27.32 9.61
C GLY A 295 24.19 -27.05 9.13
N LEU A 296 24.01 -25.81 8.65
CA LEU A 296 23.08 -25.37 7.60
C LEU A 296 21.59 -25.67 7.81
N ASP A 297 20.88 -24.77 8.51
CA ASP A 297 19.40 -24.71 8.42
C ASP A 297 18.81 -23.28 8.52
N THR A 298 19.61 -22.24 8.24
CA THR A 298 19.14 -20.84 8.35
C THR A 298 19.54 -19.97 7.16
N VAL A 299 19.28 -20.42 5.94
CA VAL A 299 19.23 -19.51 4.78
C VAL A 299 17.87 -19.69 4.09
N ARG A 300 16.93 -18.82 4.45
CA ARG A 300 15.64 -18.69 3.76
C ARG A 300 15.85 -17.94 2.44
N ASN A 301 15.28 -18.51 1.38
CA ASN A 301 14.91 -17.99 0.06
C ASN A 301 15.18 -16.47 -0.20
N PRO A 302 16.02 -16.09 -1.17
CA PRO A 302 16.44 -14.71 -1.39
C PRO A 302 15.49 -13.98 -2.35
N VAL A 303 14.48 -13.29 -1.82
CA VAL A 303 13.87 -12.15 -2.52
C VAL A 303 13.56 -11.06 -1.49
N GLY A 304 14.38 -10.00 -1.51
CA GLY A 304 14.12 -8.76 -0.79
C GLY A 304 15.02 -8.58 0.42
N LEU A 305 16.13 -7.88 0.19
CA LEU A 305 16.66 -6.74 0.94
C LEU A 305 18.11 -6.53 0.46
N GLU A 306 18.42 -5.37 -0.12
CA GLU A 306 19.80 -4.86 -0.22
C GLU A 306 19.87 -3.74 0.82
N ALA A 307 20.88 -3.82 1.68
CA ALA A 307 20.80 -3.33 3.03
C ALA A 307 21.98 -2.42 3.40
N ILE A 308 21.68 -1.29 4.02
CA ILE A 308 22.68 -0.48 4.75
C ILE A 308 23.04 -1.26 6.03
N VAL A 309 24.22 -1.88 6.07
CA VAL A 309 24.61 -2.80 7.17
C VAL A 309 25.07 -2.08 8.45
N ARG A 310 25.67 -0.87 8.37
CA ARG A 310 26.07 -0.09 9.55
C ARG A 310 25.60 1.37 9.51
N ARG A 311 25.07 1.84 10.65
CA ARG A 311 24.23 3.05 10.79
C ARG A 311 24.97 4.39 10.85
N VAL A 312 26.31 4.45 10.86
CA VAL A 312 27.10 5.71 10.77
C VAL A 312 28.47 5.45 10.14
N GLY A 313 28.99 6.38 9.32
CA GLY A 313 30.44 6.67 9.16
C GLY A 313 31.26 5.95 8.08
N ARG A 314 30.67 5.33 7.05
CA ARG A 314 31.39 4.72 5.90
C ARG A 314 30.72 4.99 4.54
N PRO A 315 30.77 6.24 4.03
CA PRO A 315 30.08 6.62 2.80
C PRO A 315 30.71 5.96 1.56
N PRO A 316 29.89 5.51 0.58
CA PRO A 316 30.36 5.09 -0.74
C PRO A 316 30.99 6.26 -1.50
N MET A 317 32.25 6.08 -1.88
CA MET A 317 33.05 7.06 -2.60
C MET A 317 32.63 7.16 -4.07
N LEU A 318 32.69 8.37 -4.60
CA LEU A 318 32.42 8.64 -6.00
C LEU A 318 33.56 8.14 -6.88
N ILE A 319 33.21 7.67 -8.07
CA ILE A 319 34.18 7.33 -9.12
C ILE A 319 34.06 8.35 -10.25
N ARG A 320 35.20 8.86 -10.69
CA ARG A 320 35.30 9.85 -11.77
C ARG A 320 36.56 9.58 -12.60
N ASN A 321 36.39 9.41 -13.91
CA ASN A 321 37.46 9.12 -14.85
C ASN A 321 38.29 7.91 -14.42
N ASP A 322 37.61 6.82 -14.07
CA ASP A 322 38.23 5.58 -13.59
C ASP A 322 39.04 5.73 -12.28
N GLN A 323 38.91 6.86 -11.57
CA GLN A 323 39.54 7.12 -10.28
C GLN A 323 38.51 7.16 -9.16
N ILE A 324 38.78 6.43 -8.08
CA ILE A 324 38.01 6.55 -6.83
C ILE A 324 38.42 7.86 -6.14
N ALA A 325 37.46 8.73 -5.87
CA ALA A 325 37.64 9.94 -5.07
C ALA A 325 37.82 9.54 -3.60
N PHE A 326 39.06 9.32 -3.20
CA PHE A 326 39.38 8.86 -1.85
C PHE A 326 38.98 9.90 -0.80
N GLU A 327 38.21 9.45 0.18
CA GLU A 327 37.86 10.19 1.39
C GLU A 327 38.28 9.36 2.61
N GLN A 328 38.90 9.99 3.61
CA GLN A 328 39.27 9.26 4.82
C GLN A 328 38.01 8.82 5.57
N VAL A 329 37.98 7.55 5.98
CA VAL A 329 36.84 6.98 6.70
C VAL A 329 37.25 6.73 8.15
N ASP A 330 36.71 7.51 9.08
CA ASP A 330 37.10 7.46 10.51
C ASP A 330 36.89 6.08 11.14
N LEU A 331 35.89 5.33 10.69
CA LEU A 331 35.57 3.98 11.16
C LEU A 331 36.41 2.87 10.49
N LEU A 332 37.29 3.23 9.56
CA LEU A 332 38.27 2.36 8.90
C LEU A 332 39.62 3.08 8.84
N PRO A 333 40.30 3.29 9.98
CA PRO A 333 41.57 4.02 10.01
C PRO A 333 42.68 3.34 9.19
N GLU A 334 42.56 2.03 8.96
CA GLU A 334 43.48 1.25 8.12
C GLU A 334 43.25 1.47 6.61
N LEU A 335 42.11 2.06 6.22
CA LEU A 335 41.83 2.44 4.83
C LEU A 335 42.67 3.67 4.47
N THR A 336 43.63 3.47 3.57
CA THR A 336 44.55 4.52 3.11
C THR A 336 44.34 4.83 1.63
N ALA A 337 44.70 6.05 1.23
CA ALA A 337 44.63 6.47 -0.17
C ALA A 337 45.42 5.54 -1.10
N SER A 338 46.58 5.02 -0.68
CA SER A 338 47.40 4.12 -1.48
C SER A 338 46.73 2.76 -1.72
N LEU A 339 46.04 2.21 -0.71
CA LEU A 339 45.27 0.97 -0.85
C LEU A 339 44.12 1.15 -1.85
N VAL A 340 43.38 2.26 -1.76
CA VAL A 340 42.27 2.57 -2.66
C VAL A 340 42.76 2.87 -4.08
N GLN A 341 43.84 3.64 -4.25
CA GLN A 341 44.46 3.90 -5.56
C GLN A 341 44.91 2.60 -6.25
N GLY A 342 45.34 1.59 -5.49
CA GLY A 342 45.69 0.27 -6.00
C GLY A 342 44.55 -0.44 -6.73
N ILE A 343 43.30 -0.05 -6.46
CA ILE A 343 42.08 -0.62 -7.05
C ILE A 343 41.60 0.14 -8.29
N ASN A 344 42.03 1.38 -8.52
CA ASN A 344 41.58 2.20 -9.67
C ASN A 344 41.77 1.49 -11.02
N ARG A 345 42.80 0.64 -11.16
CA ARG A 345 43.03 -0.16 -12.37
C ARG A 345 41.93 -1.17 -12.71
N PHE A 346 41.07 -1.52 -11.75
CA PHE A 346 39.95 -2.45 -11.93
C PHE A 346 38.63 -1.76 -12.27
N VAL A 347 38.52 -0.47 -11.97
CA VAL A 347 37.31 0.34 -12.20
C VAL A 347 36.82 0.32 -13.66
N PRO A 348 37.70 0.35 -14.69
CA PRO A 348 37.28 0.25 -16.09
C PRO A 348 36.67 -1.10 -16.47
N SER A 349 36.81 -2.12 -15.61
CA SER A 349 36.40 -3.50 -15.87
C SER A 349 35.12 -3.89 -15.14
N VAL A 350 34.49 -2.95 -14.43
CA VAL A 350 33.21 -3.10 -13.72
C VAL A 350 32.19 -2.18 -14.38
N GLY A 351 31.01 -2.72 -14.70
CA GLY A 351 29.97 -1.99 -15.43
C GLY A 351 28.55 -2.32 -14.99
N ARG A 352 27.62 -1.44 -15.38
CA ARG A 352 26.17 -1.58 -15.14
C ARG A 352 25.58 -2.50 -16.20
N VAL A 353 24.74 -3.45 -15.80
CA VAL A 353 24.07 -4.38 -16.70
C VAL A 353 22.79 -3.71 -17.21
N GLU A 354 22.87 -3.13 -18.41
CA GLU A 354 21.78 -2.47 -19.12
C GLU A 354 20.94 -3.50 -19.88
N PHE A 355 19.62 -3.29 -19.94
CA PHE A 355 18.70 -4.12 -20.69
C PHE A 355 18.15 -3.39 -21.91
N VAL A 356 17.98 -4.13 -22.99
CA VAL A 356 17.41 -3.64 -24.25
C VAL A 356 16.07 -4.32 -24.48
N ASN A 357 15.09 -3.55 -24.95
CA ASN A 357 13.70 -3.96 -25.18
C ASN A 357 12.95 -4.40 -23.91
N HIS A 358 13.49 -4.15 -22.72
CA HIS A 358 12.89 -4.47 -21.43
C HIS A 358 12.32 -3.20 -20.77
N SER A 359 11.32 -3.33 -19.88
CA SER A 359 10.68 -2.19 -19.19
C SER A 359 11.60 -1.50 -18.19
N MET A 360 12.45 -2.27 -17.52
CA MET A 360 13.59 -1.77 -16.75
C MET A 360 14.78 -1.46 -17.65
N ARG A 361 15.41 -0.30 -17.47
CA ARG A 361 16.58 0.14 -18.27
C ARG A 361 17.86 -0.64 -17.93
N TRP A 362 18.05 -0.99 -16.66
CA TRP A 362 19.18 -1.78 -16.16
C TRP A 362 18.74 -2.58 -14.92
N GLY A 363 19.55 -3.54 -14.46
CA GLY A 363 19.14 -4.43 -13.36
C GLY A 363 20.21 -4.85 -12.35
N GLY A 364 21.48 -4.52 -12.56
CA GLY A 364 22.55 -4.84 -11.62
C GLY A 364 23.93 -4.45 -12.12
N THR A 365 24.95 -5.03 -11.50
CA THR A 365 26.37 -4.81 -11.80
C THR A 365 27.00 -6.09 -12.40
N GLY A 366 28.03 -5.95 -13.22
CA GLY A 366 28.87 -7.07 -13.65
C GLY A 366 30.33 -6.64 -13.84
N PHE A 367 31.25 -7.58 -13.81
CA PHE A 367 32.67 -7.29 -14.03
C PHE A 367 33.39 -8.34 -14.86
N VAL A 368 34.42 -7.91 -15.57
CA VAL A 368 35.21 -8.75 -16.47
C VAL A 368 36.16 -9.62 -15.65
N VAL A 369 36.12 -10.93 -15.88
CA VAL A 369 36.85 -11.92 -15.07
C VAL A 369 37.88 -12.72 -15.85
N ALA A 370 37.75 -12.78 -17.18
CA ALA A 370 38.67 -13.51 -18.05
C ALA A 370 38.54 -13.07 -19.52
N GLU A 371 39.55 -13.38 -20.31
CA GLU A 371 39.48 -13.30 -21.76
C GLU A 371 38.73 -14.50 -22.36
N ALA A 372 38.14 -14.32 -23.54
CA ALA A 372 37.49 -15.37 -24.32
C ALA A 372 38.04 -15.40 -25.77
N PRO A 373 37.94 -16.54 -26.47
CA PRO A 373 38.36 -16.64 -27.87
C PRO A 373 37.70 -15.60 -28.77
N GLY A 374 38.47 -15.10 -29.74
CA GLY A 374 38.02 -14.07 -30.68
C GLY A 374 38.04 -12.65 -30.14
N GLY A 375 38.91 -12.36 -29.15
CA GLY A 375 39.05 -11.03 -28.56
C GLY A 375 37.92 -10.65 -27.59
N ARG A 376 37.01 -11.58 -27.27
CA ARG A 376 35.87 -11.35 -26.37
C ARG A 376 36.30 -11.35 -24.90
N ARG A 377 35.38 -10.97 -24.01
CA ARG A 377 35.58 -10.96 -22.56
C ARG A 377 34.46 -11.73 -21.86
N LYS A 378 34.82 -12.45 -20.80
CA LYS A 378 33.87 -13.10 -19.89
C LYS A 378 33.54 -12.16 -18.75
N VAL A 379 32.26 -12.02 -18.46
CA VAL A 379 31.72 -11.15 -17.39
C VAL A 379 30.94 -12.00 -16.41
N VAL A 380 31.12 -11.74 -15.12
CA VAL A 380 30.32 -12.36 -14.07
C VAL A 380 29.30 -11.35 -13.54
N THR A 381 28.07 -11.82 -13.30
CA THR A 381 27.00 -11.12 -12.59
C THR A 381 26.14 -12.16 -11.84
N ASN A 382 25.07 -11.73 -11.17
CA ASN A 382 24.13 -12.64 -10.52
C ASN A 382 23.15 -13.29 -11.49
N ARG A 383 22.69 -14.50 -11.15
CA ARG A 383 21.71 -15.22 -11.98
C ARG A 383 20.35 -14.53 -11.95
N HIS A 384 19.89 -13.94 -10.84
CA HIS A 384 18.64 -13.16 -10.85
C HIS A 384 18.70 -11.92 -11.74
N VAL A 385 19.87 -11.28 -11.91
CA VAL A 385 20.05 -10.16 -12.85
C VAL A 385 19.90 -10.66 -14.29
N ALA A 386 20.55 -11.78 -14.63
CA ALA A 386 20.43 -12.38 -15.97
C ALA A 386 19.02 -12.92 -16.26
N LYS A 387 18.30 -13.42 -15.25
CA LYS A 387 16.94 -13.99 -15.38
C LYS A 387 15.89 -12.97 -15.83
N LEU A 388 16.15 -11.67 -15.68
CA LEU A 388 15.27 -10.60 -16.14
C LEU A 388 15.16 -10.56 -17.67
N VAL A 389 16.21 -10.98 -18.39
CA VAL A 389 16.26 -10.93 -19.85
C VAL A 389 16.45 -12.30 -20.51
N ALA A 390 16.73 -13.34 -19.74
CA ALA A 390 17.01 -14.69 -20.26
C ALA A 390 16.45 -15.80 -19.37
N ARG A 391 16.25 -16.98 -19.96
CA ARG A 391 15.95 -18.22 -19.24
C ARG A 391 17.10 -19.22 -19.38
N ARG A 392 17.32 -20.04 -18.36
CA ARG A 392 18.29 -21.14 -18.39
C ARG A 392 17.84 -22.25 -19.35
N ALA A 393 18.75 -22.76 -20.17
CA ALA A 393 18.60 -23.95 -20.98
C ALA A 393 19.05 -25.20 -20.22
N ARG A 394 18.74 -26.40 -20.75
CA ARG A 394 19.07 -27.67 -20.09
C ARG A 394 20.57 -27.88 -19.91
N ASP A 395 21.40 -27.33 -20.80
CA ASP A 395 22.86 -27.40 -20.74
C ASP A 395 23.49 -26.36 -19.80
N GLY A 396 22.67 -25.55 -19.12
CA GLY A 396 23.10 -24.47 -18.23
C GLY A 396 23.33 -23.13 -18.93
N SER A 397 23.30 -23.07 -20.27
CA SER A 397 23.43 -21.80 -21.00
C SER A 397 22.18 -20.92 -20.83
N GLY A 398 22.29 -19.63 -21.10
CA GLY A 398 21.15 -18.70 -21.07
C GLY A 398 20.59 -18.41 -22.46
N VAL A 399 19.27 -18.43 -22.60
CA VAL A 399 18.54 -18.07 -23.81
C VAL A 399 17.74 -16.80 -23.56
N PHE A 400 18.09 -15.71 -24.26
CA PHE A 400 17.36 -14.46 -24.20
C PHE A 400 15.87 -14.62 -24.53
N LEU A 401 15.02 -14.01 -23.69
CA LEU A 401 13.57 -14.00 -23.82
C LEU A 401 13.12 -12.95 -24.86
N ARG A 402 11.82 -12.90 -25.14
CA ARG A 402 11.20 -11.89 -26.00
C ARG A 402 10.23 -11.05 -25.17
N SER A 403 10.18 -9.76 -25.50
CA SER A 403 9.19 -8.81 -25.00
C SER A 403 7.76 -9.20 -25.42
N PRO A 404 6.72 -8.66 -24.75
CA PRO A 404 5.32 -8.88 -25.12
C PRO A 404 4.96 -8.50 -26.56
N ILE A 405 5.75 -7.63 -27.19
CA ILE A 405 5.59 -7.21 -28.59
C ILE A 405 6.47 -8.01 -29.57
N GLY A 406 7.10 -9.10 -29.10
CA GLY A 406 7.89 -10.03 -29.92
C GLY A 406 9.36 -9.66 -30.12
N ALA A 407 9.81 -8.47 -29.74
CA ALA A 407 11.21 -8.06 -29.82
C ALA A 407 12.08 -8.86 -28.82
N ARG A 408 13.23 -9.36 -29.25
CA ARG A 408 14.16 -10.13 -28.38
C ARG A 408 14.79 -9.19 -27.34
N TYR A 409 14.81 -9.61 -26.08
CA TYR A 409 15.60 -8.92 -25.06
C TYR A 409 17.09 -9.13 -25.34
N SER A 410 17.90 -8.14 -24.96
CA SER A 410 19.35 -8.30 -24.89
C SER A 410 19.90 -7.51 -23.70
N ALA A 411 21.18 -7.69 -23.41
CA ALA A 411 21.87 -6.95 -22.36
C ALA A 411 23.15 -6.32 -22.89
N ASN A 412 23.56 -5.19 -22.29
CA ASN A 412 24.85 -4.57 -22.50
C ASN A 412 25.54 -4.34 -21.15
N LEU A 413 26.86 -4.32 -21.14
CA LEU A 413 27.65 -3.88 -19.99
C LEU A 413 28.12 -2.44 -20.25
N ASP A 414 27.60 -1.47 -19.49
CA ASP A 414 28.06 -0.08 -19.53
C ASP A 414 29.18 0.15 -18.50
N LEU A 415 30.40 0.35 -18.98
CA LEU A 415 31.58 0.48 -18.15
C LEU A 415 31.78 1.90 -17.58
N ARG A 416 31.00 2.92 -17.99
CA ARG A 416 31.36 4.32 -17.72
C ARG A 416 30.24 5.20 -17.21
N GLU A 417 29.16 4.64 -16.67
CA GLU A 417 28.17 5.45 -15.96
C GLU A 417 28.73 5.96 -14.61
N GLU A 418 29.49 7.04 -14.64
CA GLU A 418 30.16 7.71 -13.51
C GLU A 418 29.53 9.10 -13.29
N VAL A 419 29.91 9.79 -12.20
CA VAL A 419 29.28 11.05 -11.75
C VAL A 419 29.22 12.16 -12.80
N ASP A 420 30.24 12.26 -13.66
CA ASP A 420 30.38 13.33 -14.67
C ASP A 420 30.13 12.83 -16.10
N SER A 421 29.52 11.65 -16.27
CA SER A 421 29.33 11.07 -17.60
C SER A 421 28.34 11.88 -18.43
N ALA A 422 28.81 12.43 -19.55
CA ALA A 422 27.97 13.21 -20.46
C ALA A 422 26.89 12.32 -21.12
N PRO A 423 25.66 12.82 -21.32
CA PRO A 423 24.61 12.09 -22.04
C PRO A 423 25.11 11.69 -23.44
N GLY A 424 25.20 10.37 -23.71
CA GLY A 424 25.66 9.83 -25.00
C GLY A 424 27.08 9.26 -25.04
N ASN A 425 27.82 9.28 -23.92
CA ASN A 425 29.15 8.67 -23.78
C ASN A 425 29.14 7.25 -23.20
N ALA A 426 28.01 6.54 -23.27
CA ALA A 426 27.84 5.19 -22.74
C ALA A 426 28.81 4.22 -23.46
N PHE A 427 29.79 3.70 -22.71
CA PHE A 427 30.74 2.71 -23.23
C PHE A 427 30.12 1.32 -23.06
N THR A 428 29.07 1.07 -23.83
CA THR A 428 28.29 -0.17 -23.77
C THR A 428 28.93 -1.26 -24.62
N LEU A 429 29.27 -2.39 -23.99
CA LEU A 429 29.71 -3.61 -24.65
C LEU A 429 28.55 -4.61 -24.71
N PRO A 430 28.12 -5.08 -25.89
CA PRO A 430 26.96 -5.96 -25.99
C PRO A 430 27.27 -7.34 -25.43
N VAL A 431 26.31 -7.89 -24.67
CA VAL A 431 26.34 -9.29 -24.26
C VAL A 431 25.88 -10.14 -25.44
N VAL A 432 26.81 -10.89 -26.01
CA VAL A 432 26.55 -11.73 -27.20
C VAL A 432 25.98 -13.09 -26.82
N THR A 433 26.43 -13.64 -25.68
CA THR A 433 26.03 -14.97 -25.22
C THR A 433 25.98 -15.00 -23.70
N ILE A 434 25.07 -15.79 -23.15
CA ILE A 434 25.05 -16.16 -21.74
C ILE A 434 25.59 -17.59 -21.65
N LEU A 435 26.87 -17.71 -21.28
CA LEU A 435 27.61 -18.97 -21.25
C LEU A 435 27.08 -19.92 -20.18
N TYR A 436 26.64 -19.36 -19.05
CA TYR A 436 26.12 -20.14 -17.93
C TYR A 436 25.16 -19.31 -17.08
N MET A 437 24.09 -19.93 -16.63
CA MET A 437 23.22 -19.45 -15.56
C MET A 437 23.11 -20.58 -14.53
N ALA A 438 23.43 -20.28 -13.28
CA ALA A 438 23.19 -21.21 -12.18
C ALA A 438 21.70 -21.64 -12.14
N ASP A 439 21.44 -22.86 -11.66
CA ASP A 439 20.07 -23.24 -11.28
C ASP A 439 19.68 -22.65 -9.91
N ASP A 440 18.47 -22.96 -9.42
CA ASP A 440 17.97 -22.43 -8.15
C ASP A 440 18.65 -23.06 -6.91
N THR A 441 19.46 -24.11 -7.10
CA THR A 441 20.19 -24.82 -6.03
C THR A 441 21.69 -24.49 -5.98
N GLU A 442 22.21 -23.88 -7.04
CA GLU A 442 23.59 -23.44 -7.19
C GLU A 442 23.81 -22.01 -6.66
N ALA A 443 25.07 -21.63 -6.44
CA ALA A 443 25.41 -20.26 -6.06
C ALA A 443 24.94 -19.27 -7.14
N ASP A 444 24.35 -18.15 -6.72
CA ASP A 444 23.66 -17.20 -7.60
C ASP A 444 24.62 -16.44 -8.55
N VAL A 445 25.02 -17.12 -9.64
CA VAL A 445 26.05 -16.68 -10.59
C VAL A 445 25.55 -16.88 -12.02
N ALA A 446 25.80 -15.89 -12.87
CA ALA A 446 25.71 -16.00 -14.32
C ALA A 446 27.03 -15.57 -14.98
N LEU A 447 27.44 -16.32 -16.01
CA LEU A 447 28.60 -16.02 -16.83
C LEU A 447 28.13 -15.52 -18.20
N LEU A 448 28.46 -14.27 -18.50
CA LEU A 448 28.15 -13.61 -19.75
C LEU A 448 29.40 -13.52 -20.62
N GLU A 449 29.21 -13.42 -21.92
CA GLU A 449 30.27 -13.13 -22.88
C GLU A 449 29.93 -11.82 -23.60
N ILE A 450 30.87 -10.88 -23.58
CA ILE A 450 30.74 -9.58 -24.24
C ILE A 450 31.69 -9.47 -25.42
N GLU A 451 31.26 -8.73 -26.44
CA GLU A 451 32.11 -8.33 -27.56
C GLU A 451 32.77 -7.00 -27.25
N VAL A 452 34.11 -6.94 -27.32
CA VAL A 452 34.88 -5.71 -27.12
C VAL A 452 34.91 -4.88 -28.40
N ARG A 453 35.12 -3.57 -28.28
CA ARG A 453 35.28 -2.67 -29.42
C ARG A 453 36.69 -2.09 -29.42
N GLU A 454 37.17 -1.68 -30.59
CA GLU A 454 38.47 -1.01 -30.71
C GLU A 454 38.49 0.25 -29.83
N GLY A 455 39.49 0.37 -28.95
CA GLY A 455 39.57 1.44 -27.94
C GLY A 455 38.76 1.20 -26.65
N LEU A 456 38.01 0.10 -26.54
CA LEU A 456 37.27 -0.29 -25.34
C LEU A 456 37.38 -1.80 -25.08
N ALA A 457 38.54 -2.20 -24.54
CA ALA A 457 38.89 -3.58 -24.20
C ALA A 457 39.30 -3.67 -22.72
N PRO A 458 38.34 -3.84 -21.79
CA PRO A 458 38.64 -3.93 -20.36
C PRO A 458 39.49 -5.16 -20.02
N ASP A 459 40.45 -4.98 -19.11
CA ASP A 459 41.29 -6.07 -18.61
C ASP A 459 40.56 -6.88 -17.52
N PRO A 460 40.73 -8.21 -17.47
CA PRO A 460 40.15 -9.02 -16.39
C PRO A 460 40.58 -8.56 -14.98
N VAL A 461 39.61 -8.45 -14.08
CA VAL A 461 39.90 -8.26 -12.66
C VAL A 461 40.33 -9.62 -12.07
N PRO A 462 41.52 -9.73 -11.44
CA PRO A 462 42.02 -11.01 -10.95
C PRO A 462 41.17 -11.52 -9.77
N LEU A 463 40.92 -12.83 -9.75
CA LEU A 463 40.32 -13.51 -8.60
C LEU A 463 41.37 -13.78 -7.53
N ALA A 464 41.04 -13.49 -6.27
CA ALA A 464 41.97 -13.54 -5.15
C ALA A 464 42.57 -14.94 -4.96
N PRO A 465 43.90 -15.09 -4.81
CA PRO A 465 44.55 -16.40 -4.67
C PRO A 465 44.08 -17.15 -3.42
N ARG A 466 43.73 -16.42 -2.35
CA ARG A 466 43.17 -16.95 -1.11
C ARG A 466 41.80 -16.32 -0.82
N ARG A 467 40.96 -17.06 -0.11
CA ARG A 467 39.69 -16.58 0.46
C ARG A 467 39.94 -15.36 1.37
N GLY A 468 38.95 -14.47 1.43
CA GLY A 468 38.96 -13.32 2.35
C GLY A 468 38.85 -13.78 3.81
N ARG A 469 39.63 -13.16 4.69
CA ARG A 469 39.65 -13.50 6.14
C ARG A 469 38.74 -12.57 6.93
N ASP A 470 38.24 -13.03 8.07
CA ASP A 470 37.49 -12.20 9.02
C ASP A 470 38.29 -10.92 9.34
N GLY A 471 37.62 -9.76 9.23
CA GLY A 471 38.23 -8.45 9.42
C GLY A 471 39.10 -7.94 8.26
N GLU A 472 39.22 -8.68 7.14
CA GLU A 472 39.99 -8.22 5.98
C GLU A 472 39.33 -7.01 5.32
N LEU A 473 40.15 -5.99 5.03
CA LEU A 473 39.69 -4.75 4.40
C LEU A 473 39.35 -4.99 2.93
N VAL A 474 38.10 -4.70 2.59
CA VAL A 474 37.52 -4.91 1.27
C VAL A 474 36.82 -3.65 0.78
N GLY A 475 36.53 -3.60 -0.51
CA GLY A 475 35.61 -2.63 -1.07
C GLY A 475 34.80 -3.24 -2.21
N THR A 476 33.54 -2.82 -2.31
CA THR A 476 32.68 -3.22 -3.42
C THR A 476 32.58 -2.11 -4.46
N ILE A 477 32.72 -2.47 -5.74
CA ILE A 477 32.52 -1.55 -6.86
C ILE A 477 31.20 -1.92 -7.53
N GLY A 478 30.24 -0.99 -7.50
CA GLY A 478 28.86 -1.26 -7.87
C GLY A 478 28.06 -0.04 -8.24
N TYR A 479 26.80 -0.27 -8.64
CA TYR A 479 25.84 0.75 -9.05
C TYR A 479 24.67 0.81 -8.06
N PRO A 480 24.79 1.57 -6.96
CA PRO A 480 23.70 1.80 -6.03
C PRO A 480 22.57 2.61 -6.67
N ALA A 481 21.42 1.98 -6.81
CA ALA A 481 20.16 2.52 -7.31
C ALA A 481 19.39 3.28 -6.24
N PHE A 482 18.53 4.19 -6.71
CA PHE A 482 17.50 4.77 -5.86
C PHE A 482 16.48 3.68 -5.48
N ASP A 483 16.22 3.52 -4.19
CA ASP A 483 15.35 2.49 -3.63
C ASP A 483 14.44 3.09 -2.56
N ASP A 484 13.15 3.26 -2.88
CA ASP A 484 12.15 3.85 -1.99
C ASP A 484 11.78 2.95 -0.80
N ARG A 485 12.32 1.72 -0.74
CA ARG A 485 12.14 0.77 0.35
C ARG A 485 13.18 0.94 1.47
N ASN A 486 14.28 1.66 1.21
CA ASN A 486 15.32 1.97 2.18
C ASN A 486 15.09 3.36 2.83
N ASP A 487 15.66 3.61 4.01
CA ASP A 487 15.51 4.89 4.71
C ASP A 487 16.11 6.04 3.89
N LEU A 488 15.24 6.90 3.34
CA LEU A 488 15.61 7.99 2.44
C LEU A 488 16.57 9.01 3.08
N SER A 489 16.57 9.15 4.41
CA SER A 489 17.51 10.05 5.12
C SER A 489 18.93 9.48 5.13
N GLN A 490 19.07 8.17 5.30
CA GLN A 490 20.35 7.47 5.27
C GLN A 490 20.85 7.36 3.83
N MET A 491 19.97 7.10 2.86
CA MET A 491 20.32 7.11 1.45
C MET A 491 20.84 8.48 1.01
N ARG A 492 20.20 9.57 1.43
CA ARG A 492 20.68 10.95 1.20
C ARG A 492 22.02 11.22 1.86
N GLN A 493 22.20 10.78 3.11
CA GLN A 493 23.46 10.97 3.85
C GLN A 493 24.65 10.22 3.21
N TYR A 494 24.44 8.99 2.74
CA TYR A 494 25.52 8.15 2.18
C TYR A 494 25.75 8.39 0.70
N PHE A 495 24.68 8.66 -0.06
CA PHE A 495 24.74 8.78 -1.51
C PHE A 495 24.60 10.21 -2.02
N ASN A 496 24.40 11.21 -1.16
CA ASN A 496 24.34 12.63 -1.52
C ASN A 496 23.37 12.91 -2.68
N ASP A 497 22.21 12.25 -2.67
CA ASP A 497 21.17 12.29 -3.72
C ASP A 497 21.62 11.91 -5.15
N LEU A 498 22.80 11.29 -5.29
CA LEU A 498 23.35 10.87 -6.56
C LEU A 498 23.35 9.34 -6.68
N TYR A 499 22.33 8.79 -7.32
CA TYR A 499 22.15 7.35 -7.50
C TYR A 499 22.42 6.92 -8.94
N ASP A 500 22.40 5.62 -9.17
CA ASP A 500 22.56 4.97 -10.47
C ASP A 500 23.96 5.15 -11.10
N VAL A 501 24.92 5.77 -10.40
CA VAL A 501 26.30 5.96 -10.83
C VAL A 501 27.27 4.98 -10.17
N LYS A 502 28.38 4.67 -10.83
CA LYS A 502 29.42 3.76 -10.32
C LYS A 502 30.03 4.31 -9.01
N ARG A 503 30.11 3.47 -7.98
CA ARG A 503 30.69 3.82 -6.67
C ARG A 503 31.62 2.76 -6.14
N PHE A 504 32.49 3.19 -5.23
CA PHE A 504 33.32 2.30 -4.41
C PHE A 504 32.87 2.41 -2.95
N ALA A 505 32.39 1.32 -2.36
CA ALA A 505 31.99 1.28 -0.95
C ALA A 505 32.97 0.42 -0.12
N PRO A 506 33.76 1.02 0.79
CA PRO A 506 34.69 0.27 1.64
C PRO A 506 33.96 -0.48 2.75
N GLY A 507 34.56 -1.58 3.23
CA GLY A 507 34.05 -2.38 4.34
C GLY A 507 35.05 -3.44 4.79
N LEU A 508 34.58 -4.36 5.63
CA LEU A 508 35.32 -5.49 6.17
C LEU A 508 34.59 -6.78 5.82
N ILE A 509 35.36 -7.85 5.64
CA ILE A 509 34.81 -9.21 5.70
C ILE A 509 34.35 -9.46 7.14
N MET A 510 33.08 -9.83 7.32
CA MET A 510 32.49 -10.12 8.62
C MET A 510 32.71 -11.59 8.98
N THR A 511 32.47 -12.48 8.03
CA THR A 511 32.74 -13.92 8.16
C THR A 511 33.29 -14.43 6.83
N GLY A 512 34.58 -14.76 6.86
CA GLY A 512 35.32 -15.41 5.80
C GLY A 512 34.94 -16.88 5.67
N GLY A 513 34.69 -17.60 6.77
CA GLY A 513 34.06 -18.94 6.86
C GLY A 513 34.61 -20.06 5.95
N GLU A 514 33.96 -21.22 5.94
CA GLU A 514 34.11 -22.30 4.93
C GLU A 514 32.84 -22.36 4.04
N GLY A 515 32.94 -22.81 2.78
CA GLY A 515 31.78 -23.04 1.89
C GLY A 515 31.77 -22.21 0.60
N THR A 516 30.59 -21.89 0.06
CA THR A 516 30.41 -21.15 -1.22
C THR A 516 30.16 -19.65 -1.03
N VAL A 517 29.82 -19.22 0.19
CA VAL A 517 29.45 -17.84 0.53
C VAL A 517 30.42 -17.27 1.58
N LEU A 518 30.56 -15.95 1.57
CA LEU A 518 31.23 -15.13 2.58
C LEU A 518 30.35 -13.91 2.91
N SER A 519 30.55 -13.28 4.08
CA SER A 519 29.81 -12.07 4.46
C SER A 519 30.71 -10.83 4.63
N HIS A 520 30.16 -9.64 4.36
CA HIS A 520 30.86 -8.36 4.43
C HIS A 520 29.94 -7.23 4.92
N ASP A 521 30.49 -6.08 5.32
CA ASP A 521 29.72 -4.93 5.84
C ASP A 521 29.75 -3.67 4.96
N CYS A 522 30.18 -3.77 3.70
CA CYS A 522 30.19 -2.64 2.76
C CYS A 522 28.79 -2.03 2.60
N THR A 523 28.69 -0.71 2.48
CA THR A 523 27.41 0.00 2.28
C THR A 523 26.87 -0.24 0.87
N THR A 524 25.78 -1.00 0.72
CA THR A 524 25.12 -1.31 -0.57
C THR A 524 23.65 -0.88 -0.59
N LEU A 525 23.08 -0.76 -1.79
CA LEU A 525 21.66 -0.48 -2.09
C LEU A 525 21.20 -1.34 -3.29
N GLY A 526 19.90 -1.23 -3.62
CA GLY A 526 19.31 -1.57 -4.92
C GLY A 526 20.35 -1.56 -6.05
N GLY A 527 20.50 -2.59 -6.87
CA GLY A 527 21.39 -2.56 -8.06
C GLY A 527 22.87 -2.88 -7.82
N ASN A 528 23.30 -3.08 -6.56
CA ASN A 528 24.64 -3.62 -6.26
C ASN A 528 24.74 -5.14 -6.51
N SER A 529 23.64 -5.85 -6.68
CA SER A 529 23.63 -7.23 -7.17
C SER A 529 24.57 -7.42 -8.35
N GLY A 530 25.62 -8.22 -8.17
CA GLY A 530 26.62 -8.53 -9.17
C GLY A 530 27.92 -7.73 -9.04
N SER A 531 28.03 -6.89 -8.01
CA SER A 531 29.21 -6.07 -7.75
C SER A 531 30.41 -6.91 -7.34
N CYS A 532 31.59 -6.51 -7.79
CA CYS A 532 32.82 -7.18 -7.39
C CYS A 532 33.18 -6.74 -5.97
N LEU A 533 33.54 -7.71 -5.12
CA LEU A 533 34.06 -7.47 -3.77
C LEU A 533 35.57 -7.70 -3.80
N VAL A 534 36.34 -6.63 -3.66
CA VAL A 534 37.80 -6.61 -3.87
C VAL A 534 38.52 -6.51 -2.54
N SER A 535 39.49 -7.39 -2.29
CA SER A 535 40.43 -7.24 -1.17
C SER A 535 41.45 -6.16 -1.50
N LEU A 536 41.60 -5.19 -0.60
CA LEU A 536 42.57 -4.12 -0.76
C LEU A 536 44.00 -4.60 -0.49
N GLU A 537 44.15 -5.64 0.34
CA GLU A 537 45.44 -6.27 0.64
C GLU A 537 45.92 -7.14 -0.54
N GLN A 538 45.05 -7.98 -1.08
CA GLN A 538 45.39 -8.90 -2.18
C GLN A 538 45.31 -8.24 -3.56
N GLN A 539 44.66 -7.07 -3.64
CA GLN A 539 44.31 -6.38 -4.88
C GLN A 539 43.64 -7.32 -5.90
N ALA A 540 42.65 -8.08 -5.43
CA ALA A 540 41.95 -9.09 -6.21
C ALA A 540 40.55 -9.35 -5.64
N VAL A 541 39.66 -9.87 -6.47
CA VAL A 541 38.25 -10.14 -6.13
C VAL A 541 38.16 -11.35 -5.22
N VAL A 542 37.64 -11.15 -4.01
CA VAL A 542 37.38 -12.21 -3.02
C VAL A 542 35.95 -12.74 -3.12
N GLY A 543 35.03 -12.00 -3.76
CA GLY A 543 33.69 -12.51 -4.03
C GLY A 543 32.78 -11.65 -4.95
N LEU A 544 31.60 -12.18 -5.23
CA LEU A 544 30.51 -11.58 -6.00
C LEU A 544 29.33 -11.25 -5.08
N HIS A 545 29.03 -9.97 -4.88
CA HIS A 545 27.91 -9.53 -4.02
C HIS A 545 26.55 -9.93 -4.62
N PHE A 546 25.60 -10.40 -3.80
CA PHE A 546 24.26 -10.81 -4.29
C PHE A 546 23.07 -10.53 -3.35
N SER A 547 23.26 -10.31 -2.04
CA SER A 547 22.15 -9.98 -1.12
C SER A 547 22.65 -9.36 0.20
N GLY A 548 21.74 -8.76 0.98
CA GLY A 548 22.03 -8.26 2.32
C GLY A 548 20.86 -8.38 3.31
N GLU A 549 21.16 -8.50 4.60
CA GLU A 549 20.17 -8.41 5.67
C GLU A 549 20.28 -7.03 6.34
N PHE A 550 19.16 -6.29 6.37
CA PHE A 550 19.10 -4.89 6.82
C PHE A 550 19.64 -4.73 8.25
N GLY A 551 20.80 -4.06 8.37
CA GLY A 551 21.47 -3.79 9.65
C GLY A 551 22.23 -4.97 10.27
N ILE A 552 22.48 -6.06 9.53
CA ILE A 552 23.15 -7.27 10.05
C ILE A 552 24.42 -7.61 9.25
N GLN A 553 24.31 -7.99 7.95
CA GLN A 553 25.46 -8.28 7.07
C GLN A 553 25.07 -8.38 5.58
N ASN A 554 26.03 -8.21 4.67
CA ASN A 554 25.91 -8.50 3.24
C ASN A 554 26.54 -9.86 2.89
N ALA A 555 26.07 -10.52 1.84
CA ALA A 555 26.54 -11.82 1.36
C ALA A 555 27.15 -11.75 -0.05
N ALA A 556 28.22 -12.53 -0.26
CA ALA A 556 28.88 -12.66 -1.55
C ALA A 556 29.27 -14.12 -1.85
N VAL A 557 29.21 -14.53 -3.11
CA VAL A 557 29.74 -15.82 -3.59
C VAL A 557 31.27 -15.76 -3.59
N SER A 558 31.96 -16.79 -3.09
CA SER A 558 33.41 -16.77 -2.92
C SER A 558 34.20 -16.83 -4.22
N SER A 559 35.42 -16.28 -4.21
CA SER A 559 36.34 -16.35 -5.35
C SER A 559 36.74 -17.77 -5.75
N GLU A 560 36.67 -18.74 -4.82
CA GLU A 560 36.95 -20.15 -5.10
C GLU A 560 35.87 -20.74 -6.01
N THR A 561 34.60 -20.53 -5.64
CA THR A 561 33.47 -20.94 -6.49
C THR A 561 33.52 -20.28 -7.86
N LEU A 562 33.93 -19.02 -7.96
CA LEU A 562 34.12 -18.35 -9.25
C LEU A 562 35.27 -18.96 -10.08
N LYS A 563 36.38 -19.36 -9.45
CA LYS A 563 37.50 -20.04 -10.14
C LYS A 563 37.09 -21.42 -10.65
N ASP A 564 36.36 -22.18 -9.85
CA ASP A 564 35.85 -23.50 -10.24
C ASP A 564 34.96 -23.37 -11.48
N LEU A 565 34.00 -22.42 -11.45
CA LEU A 565 33.15 -22.12 -12.60
C LEU A 565 33.93 -21.69 -13.86
N LEU A 566 35.02 -20.93 -13.72
CA LEU A 566 35.81 -20.43 -14.85
C LEU A 566 36.78 -21.45 -15.44
N SER A 567 37.31 -22.36 -14.62
CA SER A 567 38.29 -23.37 -15.02
C SER A 567 37.71 -24.48 -15.92
N SER A 568 36.40 -24.46 -16.19
CA SER A 568 35.65 -25.52 -16.88
C SER A 568 35.69 -26.88 -16.17
N SER A 569 36.36 -26.97 -15.01
CA SER A 569 36.10 -27.96 -13.98
C SER A 569 34.75 -27.61 -13.37
N ARG A 570 33.68 -28.03 -14.06
CA ARG A 570 32.35 -28.07 -13.46
C ARG A 570 32.55 -28.77 -12.11
N PRO A 571 32.29 -28.14 -10.97
CA PRO A 571 32.23 -28.88 -9.74
C PRO A 571 31.05 -29.84 -9.90
N THR A 572 31.33 -31.07 -10.36
CA THR A 572 30.66 -32.21 -9.76
C THR A 572 31.14 -32.21 -8.32
N ILE A 573 30.36 -31.56 -7.46
CA ILE A 573 30.36 -31.96 -6.06
C ILE A 573 29.89 -33.41 -6.08
N GLY A 574 30.87 -34.31 -6.02
CA GLY A 574 30.62 -35.70 -5.74
C GLY A 574 30.00 -35.79 -4.35
N GLY A 575 28.74 -36.18 -4.30
CA GLY A 575 28.11 -36.71 -3.10
C GLY A 575 27.85 -35.72 -1.98
N LEU A 576 27.19 -34.60 -2.26
CA LEU A 576 25.97 -34.40 -1.49
C LEU A 576 24.94 -35.23 -2.25
N ALA A 577 24.63 -36.41 -1.69
CA ALA A 577 23.36 -37.04 -1.98
C ALA A 577 22.33 -35.93 -1.99
N LEU A 578 21.53 -35.90 -3.06
CA LEU A 578 20.31 -35.12 -3.16
C LEU A 578 19.84 -34.77 -1.75
N ALA A 579 19.86 -33.49 -1.35
CA ALA A 579 18.67 -33.06 -0.67
C ALA A 579 17.62 -33.13 -1.79
N GLU A 580 17.08 -34.35 -1.97
CA GLU A 580 15.82 -34.62 -2.63
C GLU A 580 14.90 -33.47 -2.24
N PRO A 581 14.12 -32.91 -3.18
CA PRO A 581 13.30 -31.72 -2.94
C PRO A 581 12.49 -31.90 -1.65
N ALA A 582 13.00 -31.40 -0.52
CA ALA A 582 12.76 -31.96 0.82
C ALA A 582 11.97 -33.29 0.76
N GLU A 583 12.58 -34.35 0.19
CA GLU A 583 11.91 -35.53 -0.40
C GLU A 583 10.41 -35.52 -0.09
N GLU A 584 9.62 -34.81 -0.93
CA GLU A 584 8.23 -34.51 -0.56
C GLU A 584 7.62 -35.82 -0.10
N ARG A 585 7.21 -35.83 1.19
CA ARG A 585 6.94 -37.07 1.91
C ARG A 585 6.11 -37.97 1.02
N ALA A 586 6.62 -39.19 0.81
CA ALA A 586 5.95 -40.16 -0.03
C ALA A 586 4.46 -40.21 0.33
N ASP A 587 3.61 -40.28 -0.71
CA ASP A 587 2.17 -40.25 -0.57
C ASP A 587 1.73 -41.17 0.59
N GLY A 588 1.13 -40.55 1.59
CA GLY A 588 0.52 -41.27 2.70
C GLY A 588 -0.78 -41.93 2.24
N VAL A 589 -1.30 -42.82 3.07
CA VAL A 589 -2.56 -43.49 2.80
C VAL A 589 -3.36 -43.58 4.10
N HIS A 590 -4.61 -43.13 4.06
CA HIS A 590 -5.56 -43.33 5.14
C HIS A 590 -6.61 -44.36 4.73
N SER A 591 -6.80 -45.36 5.58
CA SER A 591 -7.86 -46.34 5.46
C SER A 591 -9.20 -45.77 5.91
N ALA A 592 -10.30 -46.45 5.60
CA ALA A 592 -11.63 -46.08 6.09
C ALA A 592 -11.69 -45.99 7.63
N ASN A 593 -10.92 -46.81 8.34
CA ASN A 593 -10.85 -46.77 9.80
C ASN A 593 -10.17 -45.51 10.34
N ASP A 594 -9.14 -45.02 9.65
CA ASP A 594 -8.43 -43.78 10.03
C ASP A 594 -9.37 -42.56 9.92
N MET A 595 -10.36 -42.66 9.04
CA MET A 595 -11.37 -41.62 8.76
C MET A 595 -12.68 -41.80 9.55
N SER A 596 -12.79 -42.81 10.42
CA SER A 596 -14.05 -43.23 11.07
C SER A 596 -14.68 -42.23 12.06
N ASN A 597 -14.00 -41.14 12.40
CA ASN A 597 -14.46 -40.12 13.35
C ASN A 597 -14.56 -38.72 12.73
N ARG A 598 -14.95 -38.65 11.46
CA ARG A 598 -15.15 -37.38 10.75
C ARG A 598 -16.64 -37.08 10.59
N SER A 599 -17.05 -35.94 11.12
CA SER A 599 -18.45 -35.51 11.13
C SER A 599 -18.92 -35.00 9.76
N GLY A 600 -17.99 -34.67 8.86
CA GLY A 600 -18.30 -34.15 7.53
C GLY A 600 -18.78 -32.71 7.57
N TYR A 601 -19.39 -32.29 6.45
CA TYR A 601 -20.10 -31.03 6.36
C TYR A 601 -21.41 -31.09 7.18
N GLN A 602 -21.66 -30.03 7.96
CA GLN A 602 -22.83 -29.86 8.82
C GLN A 602 -23.82 -28.85 8.17
N PRO A 603 -24.98 -29.32 7.65
CA PRO A 603 -25.96 -28.47 6.99
C PRO A 603 -26.61 -27.44 7.91
N ASN A 604 -26.79 -27.77 9.19
CA ASN A 604 -27.42 -26.94 10.21
C ASN A 604 -26.40 -26.04 10.97
N PHE A 605 -25.18 -25.90 10.45
CA PHE A 605 -24.07 -25.23 11.13
C PHE A 605 -24.31 -23.75 11.45
N LEU A 606 -25.05 -23.06 10.58
CA LEU A 606 -25.31 -21.62 10.72
C LEU A 606 -26.22 -21.30 11.92
N GLY A 607 -26.99 -22.26 12.44
CA GLY A 607 -27.90 -22.06 13.58
C GLY A 607 -29.31 -21.57 13.19
N ASP A 608 -30.10 -21.19 14.19
CA ASP A 608 -31.44 -20.56 14.04
C ASP A 608 -32.46 -21.32 13.19
N GLY A 609 -32.40 -22.65 13.20
CA GLY A 609 -33.33 -23.50 12.45
C GLY A 609 -33.14 -23.43 10.92
N THR A 610 -32.04 -22.84 10.46
CA THR A 610 -31.74 -22.66 9.04
C THR A 610 -30.77 -23.73 8.56
N GLU A 611 -31.14 -24.45 7.50
CA GLU A 611 -30.34 -25.54 6.94
C GLU A 611 -29.79 -25.17 5.56
N VAL A 612 -28.50 -25.47 5.35
CA VAL A 612 -27.80 -25.35 4.08
C VAL A 612 -27.40 -26.77 3.64
N PRO A 613 -28.29 -27.53 2.98
CA PRO A 613 -28.00 -28.90 2.57
C PRO A 613 -26.96 -28.97 1.45
N TRP A 614 -26.43 -30.18 1.22
CA TRP A 614 -25.70 -30.47 -0.01
C TRP A 614 -26.57 -30.14 -1.24
N PRO A 615 -26.00 -29.62 -2.35
CA PRO A 615 -26.76 -29.43 -3.58
C PRO A 615 -27.37 -30.73 -4.08
N GLU A 616 -28.57 -30.64 -4.62
CA GLU A 616 -29.23 -31.75 -5.31
C GLU A 616 -28.59 -31.97 -6.69
N PHE A 617 -28.64 -33.20 -7.18
CA PHE A 617 -28.11 -33.57 -8.50
C PHE A 617 -28.83 -34.81 -9.06
N GLY A 618 -28.88 -34.92 -10.39
CA GLY A 618 -29.55 -36.01 -11.10
C GLY A 618 -28.74 -37.31 -11.16
N GLU A 619 -29.32 -38.34 -11.79
CA GLU A 619 -28.75 -39.68 -11.89
C GLU A 619 -27.38 -39.72 -12.59
N GLU A 620 -27.13 -38.83 -13.55
CA GLU A 620 -25.85 -38.77 -14.28
C GLU A 620 -24.69 -38.41 -13.34
N ILE A 621 -24.86 -37.37 -12.53
CA ILE A 621 -23.87 -36.98 -11.52
C ILE A 621 -23.76 -38.07 -10.45
N ALA A 622 -24.89 -38.65 -10.01
CA ALA A 622 -24.90 -39.74 -9.05
C ALA A 622 -24.14 -40.99 -9.55
N ALA A 623 -24.17 -41.26 -10.86
CA ALA A 623 -23.43 -42.35 -11.50
C ALA A 623 -21.93 -42.06 -11.59
N ASP A 624 -21.52 -40.79 -11.69
CA ASP A 624 -20.12 -40.36 -11.74
C ASP A 624 -19.47 -40.21 -10.35
N VAL A 625 -20.23 -39.82 -9.33
CA VAL A 625 -19.67 -39.62 -7.99
C VAL A 625 -19.30 -40.95 -7.33
N ALA A 626 -18.14 -40.99 -6.69
CA ALA A 626 -17.66 -42.15 -5.97
C ALA A 626 -18.49 -42.39 -4.70
N GLN A 627 -18.74 -43.66 -4.38
CA GLN A 627 -19.41 -44.05 -3.13
C GLN A 627 -18.34 -44.48 -2.11
N PRO A 628 -18.16 -43.75 -1.00
CA PRO A 628 -17.24 -44.13 0.07
C PRO A 628 -17.62 -45.46 0.71
N SER A 629 -16.65 -46.23 1.19
CA SER A 629 -16.89 -47.50 1.88
C SER A 629 -17.59 -47.34 3.23
N ASP A 630 -17.53 -46.15 3.83
CA ASP A 630 -18.25 -45.76 5.05
C ASP A 630 -19.57 -45.02 4.76
N ALA A 631 -20.05 -45.07 3.51
CA ALA A 631 -21.30 -44.45 3.09
C ALA A 631 -22.47 -44.90 4.00
N THR A 632 -23.33 -43.95 4.31
CA THR A 632 -24.60 -44.17 5.03
C THR A 632 -25.75 -43.87 4.08
N GLU A 633 -26.96 -44.32 4.39
CA GLU A 633 -28.13 -44.04 3.54
C GLU A 633 -28.35 -42.53 3.37
N GLU A 634 -28.11 -41.74 4.43
CA GLU A 634 -28.28 -40.29 4.43
C GLU A 634 -27.10 -39.54 3.79
N ARG A 635 -25.90 -40.14 3.79
CA ARG A 635 -24.66 -39.57 3.25
C ARG A 635 -23.98 -40.57 2.31
N LYS A 636 -24.70 -40.93 1.24
CA LYS A 636 -24.29 -42.01 0.33
C LYS A 636 -23.01 -41.71 -0.46
N TYR A 637 -22.73 -40.44 -0.74
CA TYR A 637 -21.67 -40.02 -1.65
C TYR A 637 -20.61 -39.12 -0.98
N GLU A 638 -20.80 -38.74 0.28
CA GLU A 638 -19.94 -37.78 0.96
C GLU A 638 -18.70 -38.45 1.56
N LEU A 639 -17.52 -38.08 1.07
CA LEU A 639 -16.27 -38.26 1.80
C LEU A 639 -16.24 -37.27 2.96
N ARG A 640 -16.56 -37.74 4.16
CA ARG A 640 -16.63 -36.91 5.37
C ARG A 640 -15.22 -36.61 5.90
N TYR A 641 -14.91 -35.33 6.11
CA TYR A 641 -13.71 -34.84 6.78
C TYR A 641 -14.09 -33.99 8.00
N THR A 642 -13.12 -33.48 8.76
CA THR A 642 -13.40 -32.62 9.91
C THR A 642 -13.86 -31.24 9.40
N HIS A 643 -15.12 -30.87 9.66
CA HIS A 643 -15.75 -29.60 9.27
C HIS A 643 -15.99 -29.38 7.77
N PHE A 644 -15.67 -30.35 6.92
CA PHE A 644 -15.97 -30.30 5.49
C PHE A 644 -16.25 -31.68 4.90
N GLY A 645 -16.78 -31.72 3.70
CA GLY A 645 -16.97 -32.95 2.94
C GLY A 645 -16.68 -32.76 1.45
N VAL A 646 -16.54 -33.88 0.74
CA VAL A 646 -16.23 -33.91 -0.70
C VAL A 646 -17.13 -34.90 -1.43
N LEU A 647 -17.70 -34.47 -2.56
CA LEU A 647 -18.26 -35.36 -3.59
C LEU A 647 -17.23 -35.48 -4.72
N TYR A 648 -16.75 -36.69 -4.97
CA TYR A 648 -15.60 -36.92 -5.84
C TYR A 648 -15.99 -37.60 -7.16
N SER A 649 -15.56 -37.04 -8.30
CA SER A 649 -15.86 -37.60 -9.63
C SER A 649 -14.91 -38.75 -9.96
N LYS A 650 -15.48 -39.93 -10.26
CA LYS A 650 -14.72 -41.10 -10.71
C LYS A 650 -14.13 -40.88 -12.10
N HIS A 651 -14.90 -40.27 -13.01
CA HIS A 651 -14.48 -40.06 -14.39
C HIS A 651 -13.41 -38.97 -14.51
N ARG A 652 -13.61 -37.84 -13.81
CA ARG A 652 -12.69 -36.69 -13.87
C ARG A 652 -11.51 -36.80 -12.90
N ARG A 653 -11.56 -37.75 -11.95
CA ARG A 653 -10.52 -37.96 -10.92
C ARG A 653 -10.17 -36.66 -10.19
N SER A 654 -11.21 -35.95 -9.77
CA SER A 654 -11.13 -34.63 -9.16
C SER A 654 -12.40 -34.40 -8.31
N PRO A 655 -12.34 -33.60 -7.23
CA PRO A 655 -13.55 -33.18 -6.50
C PRO A 655 -14.52 -32.51 -7.47
N ARG A 656 -15.79 -32.93 -7.43
CA ARG A 656 -16.85 -32.32 -8.23
C ARG A 656 -17.51 -31.17 -7.49
N VAL A 657 -17.66 -31.32 -6.18
CA VAL A 657 -18.03 -30.26 -5.24
C VAL A 657 -17.50 -30.58 -3.85
N THR A 658 -17.05 -29.55 -3.15
CA THR A 658 -16.67 -29.58 -1.74
C THR A 658 -17.56 -28.63 -0.96
N ALA A 659 -17.79 -28.92 0.32
CA ALA A 659 -18.56 -28.06 1.22
C ALA A 659 -17.84 -27.94 2.56
N VAL A 660 -17.56 -26.72 3.03
CA VAL A 660 -16.85 -26.45 4.29
C VAL A 660 -17.66 -25.53 5.21
N ASN A 661 -17.63 -25.82 6.50
CA ASN A 661 -18.13 -24.96 7.56
C ASN A 661 -16.97 -24.12 8.13
N ILE A 662 -17.15 -22.80 8.21
CA ILE A 662 -16.16 -21.85 8.75
C ILE A 662 -16.75 -21.21 10.01
N ASP A 663 -16.12 -21.45 11.16
CA ASP A 663 -16.42 -20.72 12.42
C ASP A 663 -15.37 -19.62 12.63
N GLY A 664 -15.76 -18.37 12.33
CA GLY A 664 -14.88 -17.22 12.50
C GLY A 664 -14.53 -16.93 13.96
N GLU A 665 -15.49 -17.08 14.87
CA GLU A 665 -15.36 -16.83 16.31
C GLU A 665 -14.38 -17.82 16.96
N ASN A 666 -14.45 -19.10 16.58
CA ASN A 666 -13.64 -20.18 17.16
C ASN A 666 -12.42 -20.54 16.31
N SER A 667 -12.01 -19.68 15.36
CA SER A 667 -10.90 -19.96 14.45
C SER A 667 -9.56 -20.10 15.17
N ARG A 668 -8.72 -21.05 14.73
CA ARG A 668 -7.37 -21.28 15.25
C ARG A 668 -6.34 -21.20 14.12
N ARG A 669 -5.29 -20.41 14.33
CA ARG A 669 -4.17 -20.30 13.37
C ARG A 669 -3.17 -21.43 13.60
N ILE A 670 -2.90 -22.21 12.55
CA ILE A 670 -1.92 -23.29 12.55
C ILE A 670 -0.77 -22.92 11.64
N LYS A 671 0.44 -22.87 12.22
CA LYS A 671 1.68 -22.57 11.49
C LYS A 671 1.96 -23.70 10.49
N ARG A 672 2.33 -23.33 9.26
CA ARG A 672 2.67 -24.29 8.20
C ARG A 672 3.94 -25.08 8.55
N GLY A 673 3.91 -26.40 8.36
CA GLY A 673 5.02 -27.32 8.59
C GLY A 673 5.39 -28.09 7.32
N ASP A 674 6.05 -29.24 7.48
CA ASP A 674 6.36 -30.18 6.40
C ASP A 674 5.11 -31.02 6.07
N ASP A 675 4.21 -30.43 5.28
CA ASP A 675 2.89 -30.98 4.98
C ASP A 675 2.98 -32.26 4.10
N GLN A 676 2.34 -33.36 4.49
CA GLN A 676 2.26 -34.63 3.73
C GLN A 676 0.88 -34.78 3.07
N TRP A 677 0.84 -35.29 1.84
CA TRP A 677 -0.42 -35.59 1.14
C TRP A 677 -0.83 -37.05 1.28
N PHE A 678 -2.14 -37.31 1.35
CA PHE A 678 -2.70 -38.63 1.59
C PHE A 678 -3.71 -39.05 0.52
N PHE A 679 -3.68 -40.34 0.15
CA PHE A 679 -4.79 -41.02 -0.51
C PHE A 679 -5.85 -41.42 0.50
N ASP A 680 -7.12 -41.25 0.13
CA ASP A 680 -8.27 -41.71 0.93
C ASP A 680 -8.81 -43.04 0.36
N LEU A 681 -8.57 -44.15 1.07
CA LEU A 681 -9.00 -45.48 0.63
C LEU A 681 -10.47 -45.81 0.92
N ARG A 682 -11.29 -44.82 1.33
CA ARG A 682 -12.75 -44.98 1.30
C ARG A 682 -13.26 -45.09 -0.14
N ILE A 683 -12.51 -44.58 -1.11
CA ILE A 683 -12.71 -44.79 -2.54
C ILE A 683 -11.46 -45.44 -3.14
N ASP A 684 -11.60 -46.05 -4.31
CA ASP A 684 -10.48 -46.72 -4.98
C ASP A 684 -9.30 -45.75 -5.21
N ARG A 685 -8.09 -46.20 -4.87
CA ARG A 685 -6.85 -45.43 -5.03
C ARG A 685 -6.63 -45.03 -6.49
N ASP A 686 -7.01 -45.89 -7.43
CA ASP A 686 -6.79 -45.64 -8.86
C ASP A 686 -7.72 -44.56 -9.43
N LEU A 687 -8.71 -44.12 -8.66
CA LEU A 687 -9.54 -42.95 -8.98
C LEU A 687 -8.88 -41.63 -8.55
N GLN A 688 -7.79 -41.68 -7.78
CA GLN A 688 -7.10 -40.51 -7.24
C GLN A 688 -5.79 -40.24 -7.98
N LEU A 689 -5.49 -38.95 -8.15
CA LEU A 689 -4.24 -38.49 -8.74
C LEU A 689 -3.25 -38.21 -7.61
N GLY A 690 -2.24 -39.06 -7.46
CA GLY A 690 -1.18 -38.86 -6.45
C GLY A 690 -0.07 -37.93 -6.92
N GLN A 691 1.01 -37.89 -6.15
CA GLN A 691 2.16 -37.02 -6.36
C GLN A 691 2.71 -37.08 -7.80
N GLY A 692 2.73 -38.27 -8.40
CA GLY A 692 3.20 -38.49 -9.78
C GLY A 692 2.46 -37.68 -10.85
N ALA A 693 1.18 -37.35 -10.61
CA ALA A 693 0.35 -36.57 -11.54
C ALA A 693 0.67 -35.07 -11.51
N TYR A 694 1.25 -34.57 -10.41
CA TYR A 694 1.55 -33.17 -10.16
C TYR A 694 3.06 -32.87 -10.23
N ARG A 695 3.82 -33.70 -10.94
CA ARG A 695 5.28 -33.51 -11.13
C ARG A 695 5.62 -32.32 -12.03
N ASP A 696 4.63 -31.82 -12.77
CA ASP A 696 4.84 -30.68 -13.65
C ASP A 696 4.86 -29.39 -12.82
N PRO A 697 5.95 -28.59 -12.86
CA PRO A 697 6.07 -27.37 -12.05
C PRO A 697 5.08 -26.26 -12.43
N GLU A 698 4.38 -26.37 -13.57
CA GLU A 698 3.32 -25.44 -13.96
C GLU A 698 1.92 -25.92 -13.51
N ILE A 699 1.81 -27.11 -12.91
CA ILE A 699 0.56 -27.71 -12.46
C ILE A 699 0.61 -28.01 -10.97
N ASP A 700 -0.20 -27.27 -10.22
CA ASP A 700 -0.31 -27.40 -8.78
C ASP A 700 -1.50 -28.26 -8.35
N ARG A 701 -1.40 -28.72 -7.10
CA ARG A 701 -2.51 -29.26 -6.31
C ARG A 701 -3.33 -28.12 -5.76
N GLY A 702 -4.27 -27.63 -6.58
CA GLY A 702 -5.23 -26.61 -6.16
C GLY A 702 -6.18 -27.17 -5.12
N HIS A 703 -6.16 -26.63 -3.90
CA HIS A 703 -7.10 -27.00 -2.83
C HIS A 703 -8.50 -26.47 -3.15
N MET A 704 -9.53 -27.31 -3.06
CA MET A 704 -10.93 -26.86 -3.19
C MET A 704 -11.48 -26.36 -1.85
N VAL A 705 -11.17 -27.06 -0.76
CA VAL A 705 -11.26 -26.55 0.62
C VAL A 705 -9.88 -26.09 1.04
N ARG A 706 -9.72 -24.80 1.35
CA ARG A 706 -8.41 -24.26 1.74
C ARG A 706 -8.01 -24.75 3.11
N ARG A 707 -6.69 -24.86 3.31
CA ARG A 707 -6.07 -25.30 4.57
C ARG A 707 -6.60 -24.60 5.82
N GLU A 708 -6.92 -23.31 5.74
CA GLU A 708 -7.34 -22.53 6.91
C GLU A 708 -8.85 -22.45 7.15
N ASP A 709 -9.66 -22.77 6.15
CA ASP A 709 -11.11 -22.62 6.21
C ASP A 709 -11.75 -23.48 7.33
N PRO A 710 -11.37 -24.77 7.50
CA PRO A 710 -11.99 -25.61 8.52
C PRO A 710 -11.28 -25.51 9.89
N ASN A 711 -10.30 -24.63 10.08
CA ASN A 711 -9.46 -24.63 11.28
C ASN A 711 -10.12 -23.88 12.44
N TRP A 712 -11.06 -24.53 13.12
CA TRP A 712 -11.74 -23.98 14.28
C TRP A 712 -12.02 -25.04 15.36
N GLY A 713 -12.28 -24.59 16.59
CA GLY A 713 -12.55 -25.48 17.72
C GLY A 713 -11.36 -26.36 18.12
N ASP A 714 -11.63 -27.41 18.91
CA ASP A 714 -10.59 -28.30 19.42
C ASP A 714 -10.00 -29.24 18.36
N ASP A 715 -10.75 -29.49 17.29
CA ASP A 715 -10.33 -30.35 16.18
C ASP A 715 -9.59 -29.60 15.05
N ALA A 716 -9.24 -28.31 15.23
CA ALA A 716 -8.65 -27.48 14.19
C ALA A 716 -7.39 -28.08 13.53
N GLN A 717 -6.51 -28.76 14.28
CA GLN A 717 -5.33 -29.41 13.71
C GLN A 717 -5.69 -30.59 12.82
N LYS A 718 -6.64 -31.40 13.28
CA LYS A 718 -7.18 -32.55 12.54
C LYS A 718 -7.86 -32.08 11.24
N ALA A 719 -8.58 -30.96 11.29
CA ALA A 719 -9.19 -30.34 10.13
C ALA A 719 -8.17 -29.79 9.13
N ASN A 720 -7.10 -29.15 9.61
CA ASN A 720 -5.97 -28.72 8.78
C ASN A 720 -5.36 -29.91 8.03
N ASP A 721 -5.08 -31.00 8.75
CA ASP A 721 -4.42 -32.19 8.17
C ASP A 721 -5.33 -32.90 7.16
N ASP A 722 -6.64 -32.93 7.43
CA ASP A 722 -7.64 -33.48 6.51
C ASP A 722 -7.65 -32.74 5.15
N THR A 723 -7.28 -31.45 5.08
CA THR A 723 -7.25 -30.72 3.79
C THR A 723 -6.21 -31.22 2.79
N PHE A 724 -5.20 -31.97 3.25
CA PHE A 724 -4.11 -32.53 2.44
C PHE A 724 -4.42 -33.92 1.86
N HIS A 725 -5.71 -34.24 1.64
CA HIS A 725 -6.10 -35.43 0.89
C HIS A 725 -6.25 -35.13 -0.59
N TYR A 726 -5.78 -36.02 -1.46
CA TYR A 726 -5.87 -35.84 -2.92
C TYR A 726 -7.31 -35.68 -3.42
N THR A 727 -8.29 -36.23 -2.69
CA THR A 727 -9.71 -36.05 -2.99
C THR A 727 -10.16 -34.59 -2.90
N ASN A 728 -9.43 -33.71 -2.20
CA ASN A 728 -9.67 -32.27 -2.11
C ASN A 728 -8.86 -31.45 -3.13
N SER A 729 -8.15 -32.09 -4.06
CA SER A 729 -7.24 -31.42 -5.00
C SER A 729 -7.73 -31.49 -6.46
N ALA A 730 -7.56 -30.40 -7.20
CA ALA A 730 -7.77 -30.34 -8.64
C ALA A 730 -6.56 -29.72 -9.35
N PHE A 731 -6.36 -30.05 -10.64
CA PHE A 731 -5.32 -29.44 -11.46
C PHE A 731 -5.55 -27.93 -11.62
N GLN A 732 -4.66 -27.13 -11.04
CA GLN A 732 -4.63 -25.69 -11.22
C GLN A 732 -3.29 -25.27 -11.78
N HIS A 733 -3.29 -24.31 -12.70
CA HIS A 733 -2.03 -23.72 -13.16
C HIS A 733 -1.33 -22.99 -12.00
N SER A 734 -0.01 -23.11 -11.87
CA SER A 734 0.75 -22.54 -10.74
C SER A 734 0.55 -21.03 -10.58
N SER A 735 0.48 -20.27 -11.67
CA SER A 735 0.14 -18.83 -11.64
C SER A 735 -1.25 -18.51 -11.07
N LEU A 736 -2.22 -19.43 -11.17
CA LEU A 736 -3.55 -19.27 -10.59
C LEU A 736 -3.52 -19.60 -9.09
N ASN A 737 -2.87 -20.71 -8.73
CA ASN A 737 -2.83 -21.24 -7.35
C ASN A 737 -1.84 -20.47 -6.44
N GLN A 738 -0.71 -20.01 -6.96
CA GLN A 738 0.37 -19.34 -6.22
C GLN A 738 0.39 -17.81 -6.41
N GLY A 739 -0.39 -17.29 -7.37
CA GLY A 739 -0.43 -15.86 -7.66
C GLY A 739 -1.27 -15.08 -6.63
N LYS A 740 -0.90 -13.81 -6.37
CA LYS A 740 -1.71 -12.83 -5.61
C LYS A 740 -2.92 -12.33 -6.42
N THR A 741 -3.64 -13.23 -7.09
CA THR A 741 -4.78 -12.91 -7.97
C THR A 741 -6.05 -12.62 -7.17
N LEU A 742 -7.06 -12.01 -7.81
CA LEU A 742 -8.36 -11.65 -7.21
C LEU A 742 -9.06 -12.83 -6.52
N TRP A 743 -8.80 -14.06 -6.97
CA TRP A 743 -9.28 -15.30 -6.34
C TRP A 743 -8.69 -15.52 -4.94
N GLN A 744 -7.36 -15.44 -4.81
CA GLN A 744 -6.71 -15.55 -3.51
C GLN A 744 -7.18 -14.44 -2.55
N GLY A 745 -7.41 -13.24 -3.11
CA GLY A 745 -7.94 -12.07 -2.40
C GLY A 745 -9.40 -12.23 -1.92
N LEU A 746 -10.30 -12.77 -2.73
CA LEU A 746 -11.70 -13.04 -2.35
C LEU A 746 -11.77 -14.06 -1.20
N GLU A 747 -10.98 -15.12 -1.30
CA GLU A 747 -10.94 -16.17 -0.29
C GLU A 747 -10.30 -15.68 1.03
N ASN A 748 -9.28 -14.80 0.96
CA ASN A 748 -8.74 -14.12 2.15
C ASN A 748 -9.77 -13.18 2.77
N TYR A 749 -10.53 -12.44 1.95
CA TYR A 749 -11.58 -11.55 2.44
C TYR A 749 -12.69 -12.30 3.18
N ILE A 750 -13.17 -13.44 2.65
CA ILE A 750 -14.20 -14.25 3.29
C ILE A 750 -13.73 -14.75 4.67
N LEU A 751 -12.51 -15.30 4.73
CA LEU A 751 -11.92 -15.82 5.96
C LEU A 751 -11.60 -14.73 6.98
N GLU A 752 -11.00 -13.61 6.56
CA GLU A 752 -10.67 -12.48 7.44
C GLU A 752 -11.92 -11.77 7.95
N SER A 753 -12.95 -11.62 7.11
CA SER A 753 -14.23 -11.04 7.53
C SER A 753 -14.92 -11.92 8.56
N ALA A 754 -14.99 -13.25 8.31
CA ALA A 754 -15.56 -14.19 9.28
C ALA A 754 -14.82 -14.14 10.62
N ARG A 755 -13.48 -14.09 10.61
CA ARG A 755 -12.65 -14.00 11.83
C ARG A 755 -12.79 -12.66 12.57
N THR A 756 -12.82 -11.56 11.83
CA THR A 756 -12.86 -10.20 12.40
C THR A 756 -14.21 -9.92 13.03
N GLU A 757 -15.29 -10.34 12.36
CA GLU A 757 -16.67 -10.07 12.77
C GLU A 757 -17.28 -11.24 13.56
N GLY A 758 -16.58 -12.37 13.69
CA GLY A 758 -16.98 -13.51 14.51
C GLY A 758 -18.20 -14.29 13.99
N PHE A 759 -18.49 -14.29 12.69
CA PHE A 759 -19.65 -15.00 12.12
C PHE A 759 -19.31 -16.38 11.53
N ARG A 760 -20.34 -17.21 11.36
CA ARG A 760 -20.27 -18.53 10.72
C ARG A 760 -20.62 -18.46 9.23
N ALA A 761 -19.95 -19.27 8.41
CA ALA A 761 -20.24 -19.38 6.98
C ALA A 761 -20.20 -20.84 6.49
N CYS A 762 -20.97 -21.13 5.44
CA CYS A 762 -20.88 -22.35 4.65
C CYS A 762 -20.37 -22.00 3.26
N VAL A 763 -19.35 -22.70 2.76
CA VAL A 763 -18.76 -22.44 1.44
C VAL A 763 -18.74 -23.71 0.60
N PHE A 764 -19.23 -23.61 -0.63
CA PHE A 764 -19.16 -24.67 -1.64
C PHE A 764 -18.15 -24.29 -2.72
N THR A 765 -17.30 -25.22 -3.14
CA THR A 765 -16.27 -24.99 -4.18
C THR A 765 -16.15 -26.19 -5.10
N GLY A 766 -15.99 -25.98 -6.40
CA GLY A 766 -15.67 -27.04 -7.34
C GLY A 766 -15.17 -26.55 -8.71
N PRO A 767 -14.64 -27.44 -9.55
CA PRO A 767 -14.38 -27.18 -10.97
C PRO A 767 -15.68 -27.18 -11.78
N VAL A 768 -15.66 -26.53 -12.95
CA VAL A 768 -16.64 -26.73 -14.01
C VAL A 768 -16.11 -27.78 -14.96
N PHE A 769 -16.83 -28.88 -15.12
CA PHE A 769 -16.44 -29.96 -16.02
C PHE A 769 -17.16 -29.81 -17.36
N ARG A 770 -16.36 -29.72 -18.43
CA ARG A 770 -16.84 -29.65 -19.80
C ARG A 770 -16.25 -30.79 -20.64
N ASP A 771 -16.98 -31.18 -21.68
CA ASP A 771 -16.55 -32.23 -22.61
C ASP A 771 -15.43 -31.78 -23.55
N ASP A 772 -15.23 -30.48 -23.69
CA ASP A 772 -14.14 -29.85 -24.45
C ASP A 772 -12.98 -29.41 -23.55
N ASP A 773 -12.97 -29.83 -22.28
CA ASP A 773 -11.83 -29.57 -21.40
C ASP A 773 -10.56 -30.18 -21.98
N PRO A 774 -9.44 -29.42 -21.95
CA PRO A 774 -8.22 -29.83 -22.59
C PRO A 774 -7.66 -31.14 -22.02
N GLU A 775 -7.14 -31.97 -22.93
CA GLU A 775 -6.51 -33.23 -22.60
C GLU A 775 -5.04 -33.02 -22.18
N PHE A 776 -4.70 -33.53 -21.01
CA PHE A 776 -3.38 -33.55 -20.41
C PHE A 776 -2.91 -35.00 -20.28
N LEU A 777 -1.78 -35.30 -20.91
CA LEU A 777 -1.17 -36.63 -20.91
C LEU A 777 -0.24 -36.75 -19.71
N LEU A 778 -0.55 -37.67 -18.79
CA LEU A 778 0.40 -38.06 -17.75
C LEU A 778 1.37 -39.09 -18.32
N ASP A 779 2.64 -38.69 -18.45
CA ASP A 779 3.72 -39.58 -18.88
C ASP A 779 4.17 -40.42 -17.68
N SER A 780 3.34 -41.39 -17.27
CA SER A 780 3.73 -42.40 -16.29
C SER A 780 4.17 -43.67 -17.03
N SER A 781 5.26 -44.27 -16.57
CA SER A 781 6.00 -45.37 -17.20
C SER A 781 5.25 -46.72 -17.33
N SER A 782 3.91 -46.73 -17.21
CA SER A 782 3.13 -47.97 -17.31
C SER A 782 1.75 -47.83 -17.99
N SER A 783 1.22 -46.61 -18.20
CA SER A 783 0.04 -46.40 -19.04
C SER A 783 -0.05 -44.94 -19.48
N ARG A 784 -0.38 -44.71 -20.76
CA ARG A 784 -0.54 -43.38 -21.36
C ARG A 784 -1.94 -42.88 -21.04
N GLN A 785 -2.13 -42.34 -19.84
CA GLN A 785 -3.45 -41.92 -19.38
C GLN A 785 -3.72 -40.46 -19.74
N VAL A 786 -4.85 -40.24 -20.41
CA VAL A 786 -5.38 -38.92 -20.78
C VAL A 786 -6.26 -38.42 -19.64
N HIS A 787 -5.99 -37.21 -19.14
CA HIS A 787 -6.80 -36.54 -18.13
C HIS A 787 -7.35 -35.22 -18.68
N ARG A 788 -8.58 -34.86 -18.34
CA ARG A 788 -9.18 -33.59 -18.78
C ARG A 788 -9.07 -32.53 -17.70
N VAL A 789 -8.36 -31.45 -18.00
CA VAL A 789 -8.07 -30.38 -17.04
C VAL A 789 -9.19 -29.34 -17.08
N PRO A 790 -9.90 -29.08 -15.98
CA PRO A 790 -11.00 -28.12 -15.97
C PRO A 790 -10.49 -26.71 -16.28
N ARG A 791 -11.17 -25.96 -17.16
CA ARG A 791 -10.78 -24.57 -17.47
C ARG A 791 -11.31 -23.54 -16.48
N GLU A 792 -12.35 -23.88 -15.73
CA GLU A 792 -13.07 -22.95 -14.85
C GLU A 792 -13.32 -23.58 -13.47
N PHE A 793 -13.45 -22.72 -12.46
CA PHE A 793 -13.83 -23.08 -11.09
C PHE A 793 -14.96 -22.18 -10.61
N TRP A 794 -15.75 -22.65 -9.65
CA TRP A 794 -16.87 -21.93 -9.08
C TRP A 794 -16.86 -21.99 -7.54
N LYS A 795 -17.51 -21.01 -6.91
CA LYS A 795 -17.67 -20.95 -5.45
C LYS A 795 -19.02 -20.34 -5.07
N VAL A 796 -19.68 -20.89 -4.05
CA VAL A 796 -20.89 -20.33 -3.43
C VAL A 796 -20.62 -20.10 -1.95
N VAL A 797 -20.86 -18.90 -1.46
CA VAL A 797 -20.66 -18.50 -0.05
C VAL A 797 -22.01 -18.21 0.57
N VAL A 798 -22.31 -18.84 1.71
CA VAL A 798 -23.59 -18.73 2.42
C VAL A 798 -23.35 -18.31 3.87
N MET A 799 -24.11 -17.33 4.35
CA MET A 799 -24.05 -16.79 5.70
C MET A 799 -25.44 -16.41 6.22
N LEU A 800 -25.58 -16.13 7.51
CA LEU A 800 -26.82 -15.56 8.06
C LEU A 800 -26.90 -14.06 7.79
N LYS A 801 -28.10 -13.59 7.43
CA LYS A 801 -28.41 -12.17 7.28
C LYS A 801 -28.63 -11.52 8.65
N VAL A 802 -28.19 -10.28 8.80
CA VAL A 802 -28.56 -9.43 9.95
C VAL A 802 -30.09 -9.24 9.95
N GLY A 803 -30.76 -9.79 10.96
CA GLY A 803 -32.23 -9.80 11.09
C GLY A 803 -32.92 -11.13 10.76
N GLY A 804 -32.17 -12.19 10.44
CA GLY A 804 -32.68 -13.55 10.19
C GLY A 804 -32.76 -13.91 8.71
N GLY A 805 -32.65 -15.22 8.41
CA GLY A 805 -32.64 -15.78 7.05
C GLY A 805 -31.25 -15.92 6.44
N LEU A 806 -31.17 -16.60 5.28
CA LEU A 806 -29.92 -16.85 4.56
C LEU A 806 -29.54 -15.69 3.63
N HIS A 807 -28.24 -15.52 3.45
CA HIS A 807 -27.64 -14.72 2.40
C HIS A 807 -26.59 -15.55 1.65
N ALA A 808 -26.67 -15.60 0.32
CA ALA A 808 -25.78 -16.44 -0.50
C ALA A 808 -25.25 -15.67 -1.73
N THR A 809 -24.00 -15.93 -2.14
CA THR A 809 -23.38 -15.32 -3.32
C THR A 809 -22.60 -16.36 -4.13
N GLY A 810 -22.64 -16.27 -5.47
CA GLY A 810 -21.97 -17.20 -6.38
C GLY A 810 -20.85 -16.54 -7.22
N TYR A 811 -19.77 -17.27 -7.47
CA TYR A 811 -18.59 -16.81 -8.22
C TYR A 811 -18.09 -17.84 -9.23
N VAL A 812 -17.56 -17.39 -10.37
CA VAL A 812 -16.86 -18.22 -11.39
C VAL A 812 -15.51 -17.60 -11.76
N LEU A 813 -14.50 -18.44 -11.94
CA LEU A 813 -13.11 -18.08 -12.27
C LEU A 813 -12.61 -18.92 -13.47
N SER A 814 -11.89 -18.29 -14.40
CA SER A 814 -11.27 -18.96 -15.56
C SER A 814 -9.74 -19.05 -15.46
N GLN A 815 -9.19 -20.26 -15.65
CA GLN A 815 -7.79 -20.55 -15.98
C GLN A 815 -7.59 -20.90 -17.47
N GLY A 816 -8.66 -20.77 -18.27
CA GLY A 816 -8.77 -21.36 -19.60
C GLY A 816 -7.76 -20.87 -20.64
N ASP A 817 -7.24 -19.67 -20.51
CA ASP A 817 -6.24 -19.11 -21.44
C ASP A 817 -4.81 -19.56 -21.08
N ILE A 818 -4.50 -19.69 -19.79
CA ILE A 818 -3.17 -20.06 -19.30
C ILE A 818 -2.91 -21.54 -19.55
N ILE A 819 -3.92 -22.38 -19.27
CA ILE A 819 -3.84 -23.83 -19.54
C ILE A 819 -3.84 -24.11 -21.04
N ARG A 820 -4.52 -23.29 -21.84
CA ARG A 820 -4.47 -23.39 -23.30
C ARG A 820 -3.08 -23.04 -23.83
N GLU A 821 -2.48 -21.93 -23.39
CA GLU A 821 -1.11 -21.55 -23.75
C GLU A 821 -0.10 -22.64 -23.34
N LEU A 822 -0.23 -23.20 -22.13
CA LEU A 822 0.59 -24.31 -21.65
C LEU A 822 0.57 -25.50 -22.62
N LEU A 823 -0.62 -25.89 -23.08
CA LEU A 823 -0.83 -27.04 -23.96
C LEU A 823 -0.44 -26.76 -25.42
N GLU A 824 -0.70 -25.56 -25.91
CA GLU A 824 -0.27 -25.10 -27.24
C GLU A 824 1.26 -25.08 -27.36
N ARG A 825 1.97 -24.57 -26.34
CA ARG A 825 3.45 -24.61 -26.27
C ARG A 825 4.01 -26.03 -26.29
N ARG A 826 3.21 -27.04 -25.93
CA ARG A 826 3.60 -28.45 -25.88
C ARG A 826 3.17 -29.26 -27.11
N SER A 827 2.43 -28.65 -28.04
CA SER A 827 2.08 -29.17 -29.37
C SER A 827 1.66 -30.64 -29.41
N ARG A 828 0.48 -30.96 -28.84
CA ARG A 828 -0.41 -32.03 -29.33
C ARG A 828 -1.87 -31.65 -29.01
N VAL A 829 -2.69 -31.62 -30.06
CA VAL A 829 -4.15 -31.32 -30.16
C VAL A 829 -4.50 -29.85 -30.47
N GLU A 830 -5.15 -29.64 -31.61
CA GLU A 830 -5.79 -28.38 -32.03
C GLU A 830 -6.93 -28.04 -31.05
N ALA A 831 -6.73 -27.02 -30.21
CA ALA A 831 -7.80 -26.49 -29.38
C ALA A 831 -8.79 -25.72 -30.27
N VAL A 832 -10.00 -26.27 -30.44
CA VAL A 832 -11.09 -25.73 -31.24
C VAL A 832 -11.56 -24.38 -30.69
N GLU A 833 -11.79 -23.41 -31.58
CA GLU A 833 -12.31 -22.08 -31.26
C GLU A 833 -13.75 -22.18 -30.73
N GLY A 834 -13.92 -21.84 -29.45
CA GLY A 834 -15.21 -21.57 -28.80
C GLY A 834 -15.03 -20.40 -27.83
N PHE A 835 -16.05 -19.54 -27.73
CA PHE A 835 -16.06 -18.30 -26.95
C PHE A 835 -15.48 -18.49 -25.53
N VAL A 836 -14.37 -17.82 -25.22
CA VAL A 836 -13.67 -17.92 -23.92
C VAL A 836 -13.83 -16.60 -23.14
N LEU A 837 -14.26 -16.68 -21.88
CA LEU A 837 -14.18 -15.56 -20.94
C LEU A 837 -12.70 -15.25 -20.68
N GLY A 838 -12.25 -14.05 -21.09
CA GLY A 838 -10.84 -13.69 -21.13
C GLY A 838 -10.09 -13.83 -19.79
N ALA A 839 -8.79 -14.11 -19.90
CA ALA A 839 -7.86 -14.38 -18.81
C ALA A 839 -8.00 -13.49 -17.56
N TYR A 840 -7.82 -14.11 -16.38
CA TYR A 840 -7.70 -13.45 -15.07
C TYR A 840 -8.95 -12.77 -14.52
N ARG A 841 -10.16 -13.20 -14.89
CA ARG A 841 -11.41 -12.57 -14.42
C ARG A 841 -12.17 -13.46 -13.44
N THR A 842 -12.53 -12.88 -12.30
CA THR A 842 -13.51 -13.44 -11.36
C THR A 842 -14.85 -12.74 -11.64
N PHE A 843 -15.91 -13.51 -11.79
CA PHE A 843 -17.26 -12.99 -12.00
C PHE A 843 -18.12 -13.35 -10.81
N GLN A 844 -18.89 -12.40 -10.28
CA GLN A 844 -20.06 -12.75 -9.49
C GLN A 844 -21.18 -13.15 -10.46
N VAL A 845 -21.79 -14.30 -10.24
CA VAL A 845 -22.87 -14.82 -11.07
C VAL A 845 -24.04 -15.20 -10.17
N ALA A 846 -25.25 -15.18 -10.73
CA ALA A 846 -26.39 -15.73 -10.04
C ALA A 846 -26.15 -17.23 -9.76
N ILE A 847 -26.58 -17.74 -8.60
CA ILE A 847 -26.43 -19.15 -8.21
C ILE A 847 -27.10 -20.05 -9.25
N ARG A 848 -28.20 -19.62 -9.88
CA ARG A 848 -28.82 -20.32 -11.01
C ARG A 848 -27.86 -20.59 -12.18
N HIS A 849 -26.90 -19.70 -12.43
CA HIS A 849 -25.92 -19.92 -13.48
C HIS A 849 -24.91 -21.01 -13.08
N ILE A 850 -24.52 -21.06 -11.81
CA ILE A 850 -23.73 -22.18 -11.28
C ILE A 850 -24.54 -23.48 -11.38
N GLU A 851 -25.85 -23.44 -11.10
CA GLU A 851 -26.73 -24.59 -11.27
C GLU A 851 -26.82 -25.08 -12.74
N GLU A 852 -26.73 -24.17 -13.71
CA GLU A 852 -26.74 -24.46 -15.15
C GLU A 852 -25.43 -25.09 -15.60
N ILE A 853 -24.28 -24.47 -15.27
CA ILE A 853 -22.98 -24.91 -15.78
C ILE A 853 -22.43 -26.15 -15.07
N THR A 854 -22.95 -26.49 -13.87
CA THR A 854 -22.48 -27.65 -13.08
C THR A 854 -23.47 -28.81 -13.04
N GLY A 855 -24.77 -28.53 -13.27
CA GLY A 855 -25.86 -29.49 -13.09
C GLY A 855 -26.33 -29.67 -11.63
N PHE A 856 -25.65 -29.06 -10.65
CA PHE A 856 -26.09 -29.02 -9.26
C PHE A 856 -27.31 -28.11 -9.08
N LYS A 857 -28.13 -28.35 -8.06
CA LYS A 857 -29.25 -27.47 -7.68
C LYS A 857 -29.13 -27.08 -6.20
N PHE A 858 -29.37 -25.81 -5.90
CA PHE A 858 -29.36 -25.24 -4.55
C PHE A 858 -30.74 -24.67 -4.19
N PRO A 859 -31.81 -25.48 -4.05
CA PRO A 859 -33.16 -24.96 -3.81
C PRO A 859 -33.24 -24.09 -2.55
N ALA A 860 -32.50 -24.46 -1.49
CA ALA A 860 -32.43 -23.72 -0.23
C ALA A 860 -31.83 -22.31 -0.36
N LEU A 861 -31.07 -22.03 -1.43
CA LEU A 861 -30.36 -20.74 -1.62
C LEU A 861 -31.05 -19.80 -2.62
N ARG A 862 -32.08 -20.25 -3.34
CA ARG A 862 -32.73 -19.44 -4.39
C ARG A 862 -33.32 -18.12 -3.88
N GLY A 863 -33.84 -18.11 -2.66
CA GLY A 863 -34.35 -16.88 -2.01
C GLY A 863 -33.26 -16.04 -1.32
N ALA A 864 -32.02 -16.54 -1.27
CA ALA A 864 -30.89 -15.92 -0.55
C ALA A 864 -29.89 -15.23 -1.50
N ASP A 865 -29.97 -15.50 -2.81
CA ASP A 865 -29.11 -14.95 -3.84
C ASP A 865 -29.58 -13.54 -4.27
N PRO A 866 -28.75 -12.50 -4.08
CA PRO A 866 -29.10 -11.12 -4.44
C PRO A 866 -29.20 -10.88 -5.96
N LEU A 867 -28.73 -11.81 -6.80
CA LEU A 867 -28.79 -11.74 -8.27
C LEU A 867 -29.96 -12.53 -8.89
N THR A 868 -30.88 -13.07 -8.08
CA THR A 868 -32.08 -13.76 -8.59
C THR A 868 -33.02 -12.75 -9.25
N PRO A 869 -33.41 -12.92 -10.54
CA PRO A 869 -34.39 -12.06 -11.18
C PRO A 869 -35.77 -12.20 -10.54
N ASN A 870 -36.49 -11.08 -10.35
CA ASN A 870 -37.91 -11.13 -9.99
C ASN A 870 -38.70 -11.83 -11.12
N VAL A 871 -39.42 -12.89 -10.78
CA VAL A 871 -40.06 -13.83 -11.72
C VAL A 871 -41.17 -13.19 -12.58
N GLU A 872 -41.54 -11.94 -12.35
CA GLU A 872 -42.61 -11.25 -13.10
C GLU A 872 -42.13 -10.38 -14.28
N GLU A 873 -40.81 -10.14 -14.48
CA GLU A 873 -40.34 -9.16 -15.48
C GLU A 873 -39.29 -9.65 -16.52
N SER A 874 -38.90 -10.92 -16.57
CA SER A 874 -37.93 -11.39 -17.59
C SER A 874 -38.62 -12.11 -18.76
N PRO A 875 -38.60 -11.59 -20.00
CA PRO A 875 -39.22 -12.25 -21.16
C PRO A 875 -38.42 -13.44 -21.71
N ASP A 876 -37.18 -13.62 -21.24
CA ASP A 876 -36.29 -14.70 -21.70
C ASP A 876 -35.56 -15.33 -20.50
N PRO A 877 -35.84 -16.60 -20.16
CA PRO A 877 -35.13 -17.34 -19.12
C PRO A 877 -33.65 -17.60 -19.42
N SER A 878 -33.19 -17.38 -20.66
CA SER A 878 -31.85 -17.77 -21.13
C SER A 878 -30.77 -16.68 -20.97
N GLN A 879 -31.11 -15.47 -20.53
CA GLN A 879 -30.11 -14.42 -20.28
C GLN A 879 -29.38 -14.64 -18.94
N VAL A 880 -28.07 -14.92 -19.04
CA VAL A 880 -27.13 -15.06 -17.91
C VAL A 880 -26.91 -13.70 -17.23
N THR A 881 -27.25 -13.59 -15.95
CA THR A 881 -26.90 -12.43 -15.10
C THR A 881 -25.50 -12.62 -14.53
N TYR A 882 -24.52 -11.83 -14.98
CA TYR A 882 -23.15 -11.84 -14.46
C TYR A 882 -22.63 -10.43 -14.22
N LEU A 883 -21.74 -10.28 -13.24
CA LEU A 883 -21.03 -9.06 -12.91
C LEU A 883 -19.52 -9.35 -12.88
N PRO A 884 -18.70 -8.77 -13.79
CA PRO A 884 -17.25 -8.87 -13.68
C PRO A 884 -16.78 -8.15 -12.42
N LEU A 885 -15.97 -8.82 -11.61
CA LEU A 885 -15.35 -8.24 -10.44
C LEU A 885 -13.91 -7.85 -10.80
N GLU A 886 -13.56 -6.59 -10.59
CA GLU A 886 -12.16 -6.12 -10.65
C GLU A 886 -11.60 -5.94 -9.22
N SER A 887 -12.49 -5.90 -8.22
CA SER A 887 -12.21 -5.82 -6.79
C SER A 887 -13.30 -6.51 -5.95
N VAL A 888 -13.00 -6.83 -4.69
CA VAL A 888 -13.95 -7.49 -3.77
C VAL A 888 -15.18 -6.60 -3.47
N THR A 889 -15.04 -5.28 -3.57
CA THR A 889 -16.16 -4.33 -3.36
C THR A 889 -17.17 -4.29 -4.49
N ASP A 890 -16.88 -4.94 -5.62
CA ASP A 890 -17.81 -5.03 -6.75
C ASP A 890 -18.91 -6.08 -6.49
N ALA A 891 -18.77 -6.92 -5.45
CA ALA A 891 -19.76 -7.94 -5.13
C ALA A 891 -21.07 -7.34 -4.57
N ILE A 892 -22.20 -7.71 -5.17
CA ILE A 892 -23.54 -7.36 -4.72
C ILE A 892 -23.94 -8.28 -3.57
N LEU A 893 -24.23 -7.71 -2.40
CA LEU A 893 -24.54 -8.44 -1.16
C LEU A 893 -26.00 -8.27 -0.67
N THR A 894 -26.87 -7.59 -1.41
CA THR A 894 -28.29 -7.39 -1.02
C THR A 894 -29.24 -7.46 -2.21
N PRO A 895 -30.40 -8.16 -2.12
CA PRO A 895 -31.38 -8.20 -3.20
C PRO A 895 -32.07 -6.84 -3.41
N SER A 896 -32.40 -6.51 -4.66
CA SER A 896 -33.28 -5.39 -5.01
C SER A 896 -34.72 -5.67 -4.54
N VAL A 897 -35.19 -4.89 -3.57
CA VAL A 897 -36.55 -5.01 -3.02
C VAL A 897 -37.59 -4.59 -4.08
N SER A 898 -38.51 -5.49 -4.42
CA SER A 898 -39.75 -5.22 -5.15
C SER A 898 -40.70 -4.37 -4.27
N LEU A 899 -41.29 -3.33 -4.86
CA LEU A 899 -42.26 -2.42 -4.24
C LEU A 899 -43.70 -3.00 -4.15
N ALA A 900 -43.89 -4.32 -4.29
CA ALA A 900 -45.23 -4.91 -4.45
C ALA A 900 -45.99 -5.28 -3.15
N GLU A 901 -45.33 -5.44 -1.99
CA GLU A 901 -46.02 -5.95 -0.78
C GLU A 901 -46.25 -4.92 0.34
N ALA A 902 -45.96 -3.63 0.12
CA ALA A 902 -46.28 -2.58 1.09
C ALA A 902 -47.68 -1.93 0.91
N GLY A 903 -48.56 -2.56 0.11
CA GLY A 903 -49.80 -1.97 -0.39
C GLY A 903 -51.08 -2.24 0.41
N ALA A 904 -51.01 -2.79 1.62
CA ALA A 904 -52.21 -3.09 2.41
C ALA A 904 -52.23 -2.39 3.77
N GLU A 905 -51.93 -1.08 3.80
CA GLU A 905 -52.40 -0.16 4.86
C GLU A 905 -52.08 1.29 4.47
N SER A 906 -52.97 1.92 3.68
CA SER A 906 -53.20 3.38 3.73
C SER A 906 -54.37 3.79 2.84
N ASP A 907 -55.57 3.35 3.23
CA ASP A 907 -56.86 3.96 2.82
C ASP A 907 -57.09 5.32 3.52
N VAL A 908 -56.06 6.15 3.58
CA VAL A 908 -56.16 7.50 4.14
C VAL A 908 -55.38 8.42 3.22
N PHE A 909 -56.10 9.33 2.56
CA PHE A 909 -55.64 10.37 1.62
C PHE A 909 -55.69 10.06 0.12
N ALA A 910 -56.82 9.53 -0.34
CA ALA A 910 -57.37 9.97 -1.62
C ALA A 910 -58.04 11.36 -1.45
N ALA A 911 -57.50 12.41 -2.08
CA ALA A 911 -58.29 13.43 -2.79
C ALA A 911 -57.41 14.57 -3.36
N ARG A 912 -57.59 14.81 -4.67
CA ARG A 912 -57.08 15.90 -5.54
C ARG A 912 -55.62 15.70 -5.98
N GLY A 913 -55.27 15.12 -7.12
CA GLY A 913 -55.93 15.14 -8.43
C GLY A 913 -55.21 16.14 -9.34
N ASP A 914 -54.16 15.66 -10.04
CA ASP A 914 -53.78 16.07 -11.40
C ASP A 914 -52.68 15.14 -11.96
N ASN A 915 -52.78 14.86 -13.26
CA ASN A 915 -52.03 13.88 -14.07
C ASN A 915 -50.50 13.87 -13.88
N VAL A 916 -49.90 12.69 -13.72
CA VAL A 916 -48.46 12.45 -14.00
C VAL A 916 -48.33 11.44 -15.15
N PRO A 917 -47.73 11.80 -16.30
CA PRO A 917 -47.48 10.87 -17.40
C PRO A 917 -46.34 9.89 -17.05
N ALA A 918 -46.35 8.70 -17.64
CA ALA A 918 -45.26 7.73 -17.56
C ALA A 918 -43.89 8.34 -17.92
N PRO A 919 -42.77 7.94 -17.28
CA PRO A 919 -41.45 8.52 -17.51
C PRO A 919 -41.02 8.45 -18.99
N GLU A 920 -40.50 9.57 -19.52
CA GLU A 920 -39.97 9.70 -20.89
C GLU A 920 -38.86 8.69 -21.22
N SER A 921 -38.09 8.25 -20.22
CA SER A 921 -36.94 7.33 -20.33
C SER A 921 -37.22 6.00 -21.02
N ILE A 922 -38.36 5.36 -20.71
CA ILE A 922 -38.74 4.05 -21.27
C ILE A 922 -39.20 4.18 -22.72
N LYS A 923 -39.89 5.29 -23.05
CA LYS A 923 -40.28 5.60 -24.43
C LYS A 923 -39.07 5.95 -25.28
N LEU A 924 -38.04 6.57 -24.68
CA LEU A 924 -36.78 6.90 -25.33
C LEU A 924 -35.98 5.64 -25.71
N LEU A 925 -35.89 4.68 -24.79
CA LEU A 925 -35.16 3.42 -25.00
C LEU A 925 -35.79 2.57 -26.11
N HIS A 926 -37.12 2.41 -26.11
CA HIS A 926 -37.82 1.70 -27.19
C HIS A 926 -37.65 2.38 -28.56
N ARG A 927 -37.51 3.71 -28.59
CA ARG A 927 -37.31 4.49 -29.84
C ARG A 927 -35.88 4.37 -30.37
N ILE A 928 -34.89 4.29 -29.47
CA ILE A 928 -33.48 4.03 -29.81
C ILE A 928 -33.33 2.63 -30.43
N VAL A 929 -33.96 1.62 -29.82
CA VAL A 929 -33.92 0.22 -30.32
C VAL A 929 -34.61 0.11 -31.69
N ALA A 930 -35.79 0.70 -31.87
CA ALA A 930 -36.50 0.69 -33.16
C ALA A 930 -35.75 1.44 -34.29
N LEU A 931 -34.95 2.46 -33.97
CA LEU A 931 -34.10 3.19 -34.92
C LEU A 931 -32.84 2.39 -35.32
N GLN A 932 -32.31 1.58 -34.40
CA GLN A 932 -31.12 0.77 -34.60
C GLN A 932 -31.38 -0.45 -35.49
N GLU A 933 -32.62 -0.96 -35.50
CA GLU A 933 -33.02 -2.12 -36.30
C GLU A 933 -33.47 -1.79 -37.74
N SER A 934 -33.56 -0.51 -38.13
CA SER A 934 -34.27 -0.11 -39.36
C SER A 934 -33.44 0.51 -40.51
N VAL A 935 -32.11 0.66 -40.44
CA VAL A 935 -31.34 1.30 -41.55
C VAL A 935 -29.89 0.76 -41.70
N PRO A 936 -29.39 0.53 -42.94
CA PRO A 936 -28.06 -0.04 -43.22
C PRO A 936 -26.86 0.92 -43.00
N ASP A 937 -25.68 0.32 -42.80
CA ASP A 937 -24.47 0.80 -42.10
C ASP A 937 -23.76 2.10 -42.57
N ASP A 938 -24.24 2.82 -43.59
CA ASP A 938 -23.40 3.82 -44.29
C ASP A 938 -23.77 5.30 -44.11
N ASP A 939 -24.69 5.67 -43.20
CA ASP A 939 -25.12 7.09 -43.03
C ASP A 939 -24.57 7.79 -41.77
N LEU A 940 -23.50 8.59 -41.95
CA LEU A 940 -22.80 9.35 -40.91
C LEU A 940 -23.65 10.45 -40.22
N ALA A 941 -24.78 10.86 -40.80
CA ALA A 941 -25.64 11.90 -40.20
C ALA A 941 -26.50 11.38 -39.03
N LEU A 942 -26.75 10.06 -38.95
CA LEU A 942 -27.64 9.46 -37.95
C LEU A 942 -26.95 9.12 -36.62
N GLY A 943 -25.64 8.83 -36.65
CA GLY A 943 -24.84 8.59 -35.44
C GLY A 943 -24.87 9.75 -34.45
N GLY A 944 -25.02 10.98 -34.97
CA GLY A 944 -25.21 12.18 -34.14
C GLY A 944 -26.60 12.27 -33.48
N GLN A 945 -27.65 11.68 -34.07
CA GLN A 945 -28.98 11.62 -33.44
C GLN A 945 -29.07 10.49 -32.40
N MET A 946 -28.49 9.32 -32.68
CA MET A 946 -28.42 8.21 -31.71
C MET A 946 -27.60 8.59 -30.47
N ALA A 947 -26.46 9.26 -30.63
CA ALA A 947 -25.65 9.73 -29.51
C ALA A 947 -26.40 10.73 -28.60
N ARG A 948 -27.26 11.58 -29.19
CA ARG A 948 -28.10 12.54 -28.43
C ARG A 948 -29.21 11.84 -27.65
N LEU A 949 -29.88 10.85 -28.24
CA LEU A 949 -30.89 10.04 -27.55
C LEU A 949 -30.25 9.17 -26.44
N PHE A 950 -29.07 8.59 -26.68
CA PHE A 950 -28.30 7.86 -25.67
C PHE A 950 -27.84 8.76 -24.51
N GLN A 951 -27.47 10.02 -24.78
CA GLN A 951 -27.12 10.99 -23.75
C GLN A 951 -28.31 11.38 -22.87
N THR A 952 -29.49 11.55 -23.46
CA THR A 952 -30.72 11.84 -22.69
C THR A 952 -31.09 10.66 -21.79
N TYR A 953 -31.00 9.42 -22.30
CA TYR A 953 -31.21 8.21 -21.50
C TYR A 953 -30.18 8.06 -20.36
N GLN A 954 -28.90 8.32 -20.62
CA GLN A 954 -27.86 8.28 -19.58
C GLN A 954 -28.05 9.37 -18.50
N GLY A 955 -28.55 10.53 -18.88
CA GLY A 955 -28.86 11.63 -17.96
C GLY A 955 -30.02 11.34 -17.01
N GLU A 956 -30.98 10.50 -17.40
CA GLU A 956 -32.11 10.13 -16.55
C GLU A 956 -31.79 8.99 -15.56
N ILE A 957 -30.70 8.23 -15.78
CA ILE A 957 -30.31 7.07 -14.96
C ILE A 957 -29.25 7.41 -13.89
N THR A 958 -28.51 8.51 -14.04
CA THR A 958 -27.29 8.78 -13.23
C THR A 958 -27.49 9.55 -11.92
N PHE A 959 -28.68 9.53 -11.31
CA PHE A 959 -28.84 9.97 -9.92
C PHE A 959 -29.66 8.99 -9.10
N LYS A 960 -28.98 8.19 -8.28
CA LYS A 960 -29.36 7.81 -6.89
C LYS A 960 -28.30 6.90 -6.27
N VAL A 961 -27.53 7.44 -5.33
CA VAL A 961 -26.93 6.68 -4.22
C VAL A 961 -27.52 7.27 -2.93
N PRO A 962 -28.03 6.47 -1.97
CA PRO A 962 -28.75 6.99 -0.83
C PRO A 962 -27.80 7.42 0.28
N GLY A 963 -28.03 8.62 0.79
CA GLY A 963 -27.49 9.13 2.04
C GLY A 963 -28.11 10.49 2.33
N ASP A 964 -29.25 10.52 3.01
CA ASP A 964 -29.89 11.71 3.61
C ASP A 964 -29.87 13.06 2.84
N GLU A 965 -29.76 13.05 1.51
CA GLU A 965 -29.89 14.24 0.69
C GLU A 965 -31.32 14.37 0.18
N ALA A 966 -31.90 15.56 0.34
CA ALA A 966 -33.21 15.87 -0.18
C ALA A 966 -33.24 15.62 -1.71
N PRO A 967 -34.32 15.04 -2.26
CA PRO A 967 -34.43 14.82 -3.70
C PRO A 967 -34.27 16.14 -4.45
N ALA A 968 -33.60 16.08 -5.61
CA ALA A 968 -33.33 17.26 -6.45
C ALA A 968 -34.64 17.99 -6.78
N PRO A 969 -34.80 19.27 -6.37
CA PRO A 969 -36.01 20.03 -6.66
C PRO A 969 -36.18 20.30 -8.16
N ASP A 970 -37.41 20.44 -8.64
CA ASP A 970 -37.67 20.83 -10.02
C ASP A 970 -37.10 22.24 -10.31
N PHE A 971 -36.25 22.36 -11.34
CA PHE A 971 -35.66 23.62 -11.78
C PHE A 971 -36.71 24.71 -12.02
N ALA A 972 -37.88 24.36 -12.58
CA ALA A 972 -38.94 25.34 -12.87
C ALA A 972 -39.40 26.06 -11.60
N LYS A 973 -39.35 25.40 -10.44
CA LYS A 973 -39.73 25.98 -9.14
C LYS A 973 -38.66 26.87 -8.54
N LEU A 974 -37.38 26.64 -8.89
CA LEU A 974 -36.25 27.39 -8.34
C LEU A 974 -35.78 28.54 -9.23
N LYS A 975 -36.17 28.54 -10.51
CA LYS A 975 -35.71 29.51 -11.51
C LYS A 975 -35.92 30.96 -11.06
N ASP A 976 -37.14 31.32 -10.67
CA ASP A 976 -37.47 32.69 -10.28
C ASP A 976 -36.80 33.10 -8.96
N GLU A 977 -36.61 32.14 -8.05
CA GLU A 977 -35.89 32.36 -6.80
C GLU A 977 -34.41 32.65 -7.06
N TYR A 978 -33.74 31.83 -7.87
CA TYR A 978 -32.34 32.05 -8.27
C TYR A 978 -32.15 33.42 -8.93
N LYS A 979 -33.08 33.79 -9.81
CA LYS A 979 -33.08 35.09 -10.48
C LYS A 979 -33.21 36.23 -9.48
N ALA A 980 -34.17 36.16 -8.56
CA ALA A 980 -34.40 37.19 -7.54
C ALA A 980 -33.20 37.33 -6.59
N LEU A 981 -32.63 36.21 -6.14
CA LEU A 981 -31.43 36.19 -5.29
C LEU A 981 -30.22 36.76 -6.02
N TYR A 982 -30.06 36.49 -7.31
CA TYR A 982 -28.93 37.04 -8.07
C TYR A 982 -29.02 38.54 -8.29
N GLN A 983 -30.24 39.03 -8.59
CA GLN A 983 -30.50 40.46 -8.76
C GLN A 983 -30.26 41.23 -7.47
N SER A 984 -30.71 40.69 -6.34
CA SER A 984 -30.54 41.31 -5.01
C SER A 984 -29.20 41.00 -4.32
N CYS A 985 -28.35 40.19 -4.95
CA CYS A 985 -27.03 39.82 -4.43
C CYS A 985 -26.11 41.05 -4.35
N ALA A 986 -25.72 41.38 -3.12
CA ALA A 986 -24.76 42.42 -2.79
C ALA A 986 -23.54 41.81 -2.12
N ILE A 987 -22.37 42.04 -2.70
CA ILE A 987 -21.08 41.61 -2.14
C ILE A 987 -20.81 42.41 -0.87
N ARG A 988 -20.54 41.71 0.23
CA ARG A 988 -20.25 42.34 1.52
C ARG A 988 -18.99 43.21 1.41
N PRO A 989 -19.01 44.49 1.84
CA PRO A 989 -17.87 45.40 1.69
C PRO A 989 -16.57 44.85 2.26
N GLU A 990 -16.63 44.18 3.40
CA GLU A 990 -15.49 43.58 4.09
C GLU A 990 -14.89 42.37 3.35
N ARG A 991 -15.63 41.76 2.41
CA ARG A 991 -15.18 40.61 1.60
C ARG A 991 -14.74 40.99 0.18
N LYS A 992 -14.85 42.27 -0.21
CA LYS A 992 -14.52 42.71 -1.59
C LYS A 992 -13.11 42.35 -2.03
N GLY A 993 -12.12 42.43 -1.14
CA GLY A 993 -10.74 42.06 -1.45
C GLY A 993 -10.58 40.56 -1.77
N GLU A 994 -11.23 39.70 -0.97
CA GLU A 994 -11.20 38.25 -1.19
C GLU A 994 -11.94 37.88 -2.48
N VAL A 995 -13.10 38.49 -2.76
CA VAL A 995 -13.82 38.26 -4.02
C VAL A 995 -13.01 38.73 -5.23
N ALA A 996 -12.35 39.89 -5.14
CA ALA A 996 -11.48 40.39 -6.20
C ALA A 996 -10.34 39.40 -6.51
N TRP A 997 -9.75 38.78 -5.49
CA TRP A 997 -8.72 37.75 -5.68
C TRP A 997 -9.22 36.55 -6.49
N TYR A 998 -10.42 36.03 -6.19
CA TYR A 998 -11.03 34.94 -6.97
C TYR A 998 -11.25 35.34 -8.43
N VAL A 999 -11.75 36.54 -8.68
CA VAL A 999 -12.00 37.04 -10.04
C VAL A 999 -10.71 37.27 -10.82
N THR A 1000 -9.66 37.79 -10.18
CA THR A 1000 -8.33 37.91 -10.80
C THR A 1000 -7.83 36.54 -11.23
N ARG A 1001 -7.86 35.53 -10.36
CA ARG A 1001 -7.43 34.16 -10.70
C ARG A 1001 -8.27 33.53 -11.81
N LEU A 1002 -9.58 33.74 -11.80
CA LEU A 1002 -10.46 33.27 -12.87
C LEU A 1002 -10.08 33.87 -14.23
N ASN A 1003 -9.74 35.16 -14.26
CA ASN A 1003 -9.30 35.83 -15.49
C ASN A 1003 -7.88 35.40 -15.91
N ASP A 1004 -6.95 35.23 -14.96
CA ASP A 1004 -5.58 34.78 -15.24
C ASP A 1004 -5.58 33.39 -15.93
N PHE A 1005 -6.46 32.49 -15.49
CA PHE A 1005 -6.55 31.13 -15.99
C PHE A 1005 -7.60 30.93 -17.09
N ARG A 1006 -8.30 31.99 -17.48
CA ARG A 1006 -9.36 31.98 -18.49
C ARG A 1006 -8.98 31.25 -19.78
N PRO A 1007 -7.78 31.42 -20.39
CA PRO A 1007 -7.42 30.71 -21.62
C PRO A 1007 -7.48 29.18 -21.50
N ARG A 1008 -7.14 28.63 -20.33
CA ARG A 1008 -7.19 27.17 -20.09
C ARG A 1008 -8.63 26.68 -19.96
N TYR A 1009 -9.49 27.47 -19.32
CA TYR A 1009 -10.91 27.14 -19.20
C TYR A 1009 -11.63 27.27 -20.54
N GLU A 1010 -11.26 28.25 -21.37
CA GLU A 1010 -11.81 28.38 -22.74
C GLU A 1010 -11.43 27.17 -23.61
N LYS A 1011 -10.22 26.62 -23.47
CA LYS A 1011 -9.81 25.40 -24.19
C LYS A 1011 -10.66 24.17 -23.83
N VAL A 1012 -10.95 23.96 -22.54
CA VAL A 1012 -11.86 22.88 -22.10
C VAL A 1012 -13.31 23.17 -22.52
N GLY A 1013 -13.73 24.43 -22.37
CA GLY A 1013 -15.07 24.90 -22.72
C GLY A 1013 -15.40 24.76 -24.19
N SER A 1014 -14.44 25.02 -25.09
CA SER A 1014 -14.62 24.84 -26.54
C SER A 1014 -14.82 23.38 -26.94
N VAL A 1015 -14.22 22.44 -26.20
CA VAL A 1015 -14.38 21.00 -26.47
C VAL A 1015 -15.75 20.50 -26.01
N LEU A 1016 -16.22 20.98 -24.85
CA LEU A 1016 -17.43 20.45 -24.20
C LEU A 1016 -18.70 21.29 -24.41
N ASN A 1017 -18.59 22.45 -25.08
CA ASN A 1017 -19.64 23.47 -25.17
C ASN A 1017 -20.12 23.96 -23.79
N ILE A 1018 -19.15 24.25 -22.91
CA ILE A 1018 -19.40 24.76 -21.54
C ILE A 1018 -18.75 26.16 -21.43
N PRO A 1019 -19.44 27.17 -20.86
CA PRO A 1019 -18.84 28.47 -20.64
C PRO A 1019 -17.60 28.38 -19.73
N TRP A 1020 -16.53 29.08 -20.12
CA TRP A 1020 -15.26 29.07 -19.40
C TRP A 1020 -15.42 29.45 -17.92
N TRP A 1021 -16.33 30.38 -17.62
CA TRP A 1021 -16.58 30.84 -16.26
C TRP A 1021 -17.22 29.75 -15.39
N PHE A 1022 -18.00 28.84 -15.96
CA PHE A 1022 -18.58 27.72 -15.22
C PHE A 1022 -17.46 26.75 -14.80
N ILE A 1023 -16.60 26.38 -15.75
CA ILE A 1023 -15.44 25.52 -15.52
C ILE A 1023 -14.50 26.14 -14.48
N GLY A 1024 -14.18 27.42 -14.64
CA GLY A 1024 -13.27 28.12 -13.74
C GLY A 1024 -13.79 28.21 -12.32
N ILE A 1025 -15.10 28.49 -12.14
CA ILE A 1025 -15.72 28.55 -10.81
C ILE A 1025 -15.81 27.16 -10.19
N THR A 1026 -16.15 26.12 -10.95
CA THR A 1026 -16.08 24.73 -10.45
C THR A 1026 -14.66 24.38 -10.01
N HIS A 1027 -13.63 24.75 -10.78
CA HIS A 1027 -12.24 24.53 -10.39
C HIS A 1027 -11.83 25.33 -9.14
N ALA A 1028 -12.36 26.54 -8.97
CA ALA A 1028 -12.17 27.34 -7.76
C ALA A 1028 -12.78 26.68 -6.52
N LEU A 1029 -13.97 26.10 -6.67
CA LEU A 1029 -14.74 25.53 -5.57
C LEU A 1029 -14.25 24.13 -5.18
N GLU A 1030 -13.92 23.29 -6.16
CA GLU A 1030 -13.56 21.89 -5.96
C GLU A 1030 -12.05 21.66 -5.85
N GLY A 1031 -11.25 22.46 -6.56
CA GLY A 1031 -9.80 22.26 -6.67
C GLY A 1031 -8.97 23.41 -6.12
N SER A 1032 -9.58 24.50 -5.63
CA SER A 1032 -8.88 25.73 -5.22
C SER A 1032 -7.87 26.22 -6.27
N PHE A 1033 -8.21 26.09 -7.56
CA PHE A 1033 -7.36 26.38 -8.72
C PHE A 1033 -6.10 25.49 -8.89
N ASN A 1034 -6.07 24.30 -8.28
CA ASN A 1034 -4.94 23.36 -8.39
C ASN A 1034 -4.91 22.60 -9.74
N PHE A 1035 -4.11 23.10 -10.69
CA PHE A 1035 -3.87 22.45 -11.98
C PHE A 1035 -2.99 21.19 -11.94
N LYS A 1036 -2.49 20.76 -10.78
CA LYS A 1036 -1.74 19.50 -10.64
C LYS A 1036 -2.60 18.34 -10.14
N GLY A 1037 -3.86 18.62 -9.78
CA GLY A 1037 -4.84 17.63 -9.33
C GLY A 1037 -5.92 17.38 -10.39
N HIS A 1038 -6.45 16.16 -10.43
CA HIS A 1038 -7.62 15.80 -11.20
C HIS A 1038 -8.82 16.64 -10.77
N LEU A 1039 -9.57 17.22 -11.72
CA LEU A 1039 -10.82 17.94 -11.41
C LEU A 1039 -11.90 17.02 -10.80
N HIS A 1040 -11.73 15.70 -10.91
CA HIS A 1040 -12.60 14.70 -10.31
C HIS A 1040 -12.64 14.78 -8.77
N ASN A 1041 -11.48 14.85 -8.12
CA ASN A 1041 -11.33 14.67 -6.67
C ASN A 1041 -10.00 15.21 -6.09
N GLY A 1042 -9.17 15.88 -6.91
CA GLY A 1042 -7.91 16.48 -6.48
C GLY A 1042 -6.68 15.56 -6.50
N ASP A 1043 -6.80 14.27 -6.84
CA ASP A 1043 -5.65 13.35 -6.93
C ASP A 1043 -4.57 13.84 -7.92
N PRO A 1044 -3.29 13.52 -7.73
CA PRO A 1044 -2.23 13.98 -8.63
C PRO A 1044 -2.39 13.50 -10.08
N LEU A 1045 -2.16 14.38 -11.06
CA LEU A 1045 -2.20 14.06 -12.51
C LEU A 1045 -1.07 13.11 -12.98
N SER A 1046 -0.16 12.71 -12.08
CA SER A 1046 0.93 11.75 -12.35
C SER A 1046 0.43 10.31 -12.47
N ALA A 1047 -0.80 10.04 -12.06
CA ALA A 1047 -1.46 8.75 -12.22
C ALA A 1047 -2.93 8.99 -12.62
N ARG A 1048 -3.75 7.95 -12.62
CA ARG A 1048 -5.21 8.10 -12.61
C ARG A 1048 -5.67 8.28 -11.17
N THR A 1049 -6.88 8.81 -10.99
CA THR A 1049 -7.50 8.96 -9.68
C THR A 1049 -7.51 7.64 -8.91
N VAL A 1050 -7.10 7.70 -7.65
CA VAL A 1050 -7.10 6.59 -6.70
C VAL A 1050 -8.24 6.77 -5.69
N GLN A 1051 -8.62 8.02 -5.43
CA GLN A 1051 -9.84 8.40 -4.73
C GLN A 1051 -11.04 8.32 -5.67
N VAL A 1052 -12.25 8.29 -5.10
CA VAL A 1052 -13.49 8.18 -5.87
C VAL A 1052 -13.73 9.50 -6.63
N PRO A 1053 -14.11 9.47 -7.92
CA PRO A 1053 -14.24 8.30 -8.79
C PRO A 1053 -12.87 7.73 -9.18
N LYS A 1054 -12.62 6.44 -8.88
CA LYS A 1054 -11.31 5.79 -9.11
C LYS A 1054 -11.07 5.48 -10.59
N GLY A 1055 -9.81 5.40 -11.00
CA GLY A 1055 -9.39 4.97 -12.34
C GLY A 1055 -9.68 5.98 -13.45
N ARG A 1056 -9.92 7.25 -13.11
CA ARG A 1056 -10.20 8.33 -14.06
C ARG A 1056 -8.94 9.15 -14.37
N PRO A 1057 -8.82 9.71 -15.59
CA PRO A 1057 -9.66 9.51 -16.76
C PRO A 1057 -9.57 8.10 -17.34
N LYS A 1058 -10.64 7.59 -17.98
CA LYS A 1058 -10.71 6.19 -18.48
C LYS A 1058 -9.76 5.92 -19.66
N LYS A 1059 -9.47 6.95 -20.47
CA LYS A 1059 -8.47 6.93 -21.54
C LYS A 1059 -7.39 7.96 -21.18
N TRP A 1060 -6.28 7.49 -20.61
CA TRP A 1060 -5.24 8.33 -20.00
C TRP A 1060 -3.88 7.64 -20.00
N ASN A 1061 -2.84 8.36 -20.46
CA ASN A 1061 -1.43 7.94 -20.41
C ASN A 1061 -0.64 9.00 -19.61
N PRO A 1062 -0.39 8.78 -18.31
CA PRO A 1062 0.29 9.76 -17.50
C PRO A 1062 1.80 9.87 -17.83
N PRO A 1063 2.42 11.06 -17.62
CA PRO A 1063 1.75 12.29 -17.21
C PRO A 1063 0.92 12.88 -18.36
N SER A 1064 -0.32 13.28 -18.05
CA SER A 1064 -1.27 13.92 -18.98
C SER A 1064 -1.76 15.23 -18.34
N ASP A 1065 -2.25 16.17 -19.16
CA ASP A 1065 -2.52 17.56 -18.74
C ASP A 1065 -3.82 17.73 -17.95
N TRP A 1066 -3.98 18.85 -17.23
CA TRP A 1066 -5.20 19.09 -16.44
C TRP A 1066 -6.45 19.16 -17.32
N GLU A 1067 -6.32 19.70 -18.53
CA GLU A 1067 -7.39 19.91 -19.49
C GLU A 1067 -8.07 18.60 -19.88
N SER A 1068 -7.30 17.57 -20.20
CA SER A 1068 -7.84 16.26 -20.53
C SER A 1068 -8.51 15.59 -19.32
N SER A 1069 -8.05 15.86 -18.10
CA SER A 1069 -8.71 15.38 -16.88
C SER A 1069 -10.01 16.14 -16.61
N ALA A 1070 -10.02 17.45 -16.83
CA ALA A 1070 -11.20 18.28 -16.69
C ALA A 1070 -12.28 17.88 -17.71
N VAL A 1071 -11.88 17.50 -18.93
CA VAL A 1071 -12.78 16.96 -19.96
C VAL A 1071 -13.47 15.68 -19.49
N ASP A 1072 -12.71 14.69 -18.97
CA ASP A 1072 -13.32 13.45 -18.45
C ASP A 1072 -14.21 13.71 -17.24
N ALA A 1073 -13.82 14.61 -16.34
CA ALA A 1073 -14.59 14.96 -15.15
C ALA A 1073 -15.94 15.59 -15.48
N LEU A 1074 -15.94 16.63 -16.32
CA LEU A 1074 -17.16 17.35 -16.70
C LEU A 1074 -18.07 16.50 -17.60
N THR A 1075 -17.49 15.60 -18.40
CA THR A 1075 -18.25 14.61 -19.18
C THR A 1075 -18.89 13.58 -18.28
N MET A 1076 -18.16 13.04 -17.30
CA MET A 1076 -18.69 12.08 -16.32
C MET A 1076 -19.83 12.70 -15.49
N LYS A 1077 -19.73 13.99 -15.15
CA LYS A 1077 -20.77 14.73 -14.42
C LYS A 1077 -21.97 15.12 -15.30
N GLY A 1078 -21.99 14.76 -16.58
CA GLY A 1078 -23.12 15.00 -17.49
C GLY A 1078 -23.26 16.44 -17.99
N TYR A 1079 -22.22 17.27 -17.84
CA TYR A 1079 -22.25 18.67 -18.28
C TYR A 1079 -21.80 18.88 -19.72
N ALA A 1080 -21.14 17.88 -20.33
CA ALA A 1080 -20.81 17.92 -21.75
C ALA A 1080 -22.07 18.08 -22.61
N SER A 1081 -22.00 18.94 -23.64
CA SER A 1081 -23.07 19.16 -24.63
C SER A 1081 -24.37 19.79 -24.10
N GLN A 1082 -24.42 20.23 -22.84
CA GLN A 1082 -25.55 21.02 -22.34
C GLN A 1082 -25.63 22.37 -23.08
N THR A 1083 -26.84 22.81 -23.43
CA THR A 1083 -27.03 24.03 -24.25
C THR A 1083 -27.56 25.22 -23.45
N ASP A 1084 -28.39 24.98 -22.45
CA ASP A 1084 -28.91 26.02 -21.56
C ASP A 1084 -27.89 26.34 -20.46
N TRP A 1085 -27.18 27.46 -20.63
CA TRP A 1085 -26.26 28.03 -19.63
C TRP A 1085 -26.77 29.38 -19.11
N SER A 1086 -28.10 29.54 -19.04
CA SER A 1086 -28.69 30.66 -18.29
C SER A 1086 -28.16 30.68 -16.86
N ILE A 1087 -28.14 31.87 -16.26
CA ILE A 1087 -27.58 32.05 -14.91
C ILE A 1087 -28.33 31.19 -13.90
N GLU A 1088 -29.66 31.16 -14.01
CA GLU A 1088 -30.53 30.36 -13.16
C GLU A 1088 -30.23 28.86 -13.32
N ARG A 1089 -30.07 28.37 -14.55
CA ARG A 1089 -29.71 26.97 -14.81
C ARG A 1089 -28.32 26.63 -14.29
N SER A 1090 -27.40 27.59 -14.36
CA SER A 1090 -26.03 27.41 -13.87
C SER A 1090 -25.98 27.36 -12.35
N PHE A 1091 -26.78 28.16 -11.64
CA PHE A 1091 -26.93 28.06 -10.19
C PHE A 1091 -27.56 26.73 -9.77
N TYR A 1092 -28.57 26.26 -10.48
CA TYR A 1092 -29.13 24.94 -10.27
C TYR A 1092 -28.05 23.84 -10.37
N ARG A 1093 -27.16 23.91 -11.38
CA ARG A 1093 -26.06 22.96 -11.54
C ARG A 1093 -24.98 23.07 -10.46
N PHE A 1094 -24.62 24.28 -10.03
CA PHE A 1094 -23.66 24.47 -8.94
C PHE A 1094 -24.21 23.96 -7.60
N GLU A 1095 -25.48 24.21 -7.31
CA GLU A 1095 -26.11 23.69 -6.09
C GLU A 1095 -26.20 22.16 -6.13
N ALA A 1096 -26.54 21.57 -7.28
CA ALA A 1096 -26.48 20.12 -7.49
C ALA A 1096 -25.06 19.54 -7.31
N TYR A 1097 -24.01 20.33 -7.58
CA TYR A 1097 -22.62 19.92 -7.39
C TYR A 1097 -22.28 19.74 -5.90
N ASN A 1098 -22.89 20.55 -5.02
CA ASN A 1098 -22.67 20.51 -3.57
C ASN A 1098 -23.71 19.70 -2.78
N GLY A 1099 -24.93 19.53 -3.31
CA GLY A 1099 -26.03 18.82 -2.68
C GLY A 1099 -27.17 19.75 -2.22
N TRP A 1100 -28.38 19.18 -2.09
CA TRP A 1100 -29.64 19.94 -1.85
C TRP A 1100 -29.99 20.15 -0.37
N GLY A 1101 -29.17 19.65 0.57
CA GLY A 1101 -29.49 19.60 2.00
C GLY A 1101 -29.73 20.98 2.67
N TYR A 1102 -29.29 22.08 2.06
CA TYR A 1102 -29.54 23.43 2.58
C TYR A 1102 -31.00 23.89 2.40
N ARG A 1103 -31.68 23.39 1.36
CA ARG A 1103 -33.07 23.75 1.02
C ARG A 1103 -34.04 23.40 2.15
N THR A 1104 -33.86 22.23 2.77
CA THR A 1104 -34.71 21.76 3.89
C THR A 1104 -34.49 22.54 5.19
N ARG A 1105 -33.42 23.35 5.24
CA ARG A 1105 -33.05 24.15 6.42
C ARG A 1105 -33.41 25.63 6.28
N GLY A 1106 -34.02 26.03 5.16
CA GLY A 1106 -34.41 27.41 4.89
C GLY A 1106 -33.22 28.38 4.82
N ILE A 1107 -32.03 27.87 4.49
CA ILE A 1107 -30.81 28.66 4.37
C ILE A 1107 -30.28 28.54 2.95
N ASN A 1108 -29.95 29.67 2.35
CA ASN A 1108 -29.30 29.73 1.05
C ASN A 1108 -27.93 29.03 1.12
N THR A 1109 -27.66 28.14 0.16
CA THR A 1109 -26.41 27.37 0.18
C THR A 1109 -25.18 28.30 0.18
N PRO A 1110 -24.21 28.11 1.10
CA PRO A 1110 -22.95 28.85 1.07
C PRO A 1110 -22.17 28.64 -0.23
N TYR A 1111 -22.38 27.51 -0.92
CA TYR A 1111 -21.69 27.18 -2.17
C TYR A 1111 -22.02 28.20 -3.28
N LEU A 1112 -23.22 28.79 -3.27
CA LEU A 1112 -23.61 29.88 -4.16
C LEU A 1112 -23.40 31.26 -3.54
N TRP A 1113 -23.82 31.45 -2.29
CA TRP A 1113 -24.11 32.78 -1.75
C TRP A 1113 -23.12 33.27 -0.70
N SER A 1114 -22.12 32.47 -0.30
CA SER A 1114 -21.10 32.90 0.65
C SER A 1114 -20.38 34.17 0.18
N PHE A 1115 -20.18 35.11 1.12
CA PHE A 1115 -19.67 36.48 0.94
C PHE A 1115 -20.68 37.52 0.42
N SER A 1116 -21.96 37.15 0.26
CA SER A 1116 -23.04 38.09 -0.03
C SER A 1116 -23.93 38.40 1.18
N ASN A 1117 -24.84 39.36 1.03
CA ASN A 1117 -25.98 39.59 1.93
C ASN A 1117 -26.92 38.37 2.08
N HIS A 1118 -26.91 37.40 1.17
CA HIS A 1118 -27.81 36.25 1.18
C HIS A 1118 -27.33 35.05 2.01
N TYR A 1119 -26.13 35.10 2.57
CA TYR A 1119 -25.58 34.05 3.44
C TYR A 1119 -24.87 34.67 4.64
N ALA A 1120 -25.08 34.14 5.85
CA ALA A 1120 -24.41 34.60 7.06
C ALA A 1120 -23.69 33.49 7.82
N LYS A 1121 -24.37 32.37 8.09
CA LYS A 1121 -23.84 31.19 8.81
C LYS A 1121 -24.74 29.98 8.54
N GLY A 1122 -24.27 28.80 8.90
CA GLY A 1122 -24.87 27.51 8.59
C GLY A 1122 -24.13 26.81 7.45
N LYS A 1123 -23.47 25.68 7.73
CA LYS A 1123 -22.74 24.90 6.70
C LYS A 1123 -22.71 23.42 7.06
N TYR A 1124 -22.81 22.55 6.06
CA TYR A 1124 -22.36 21.16 6.19
C TYR A 1124 -20.83 21.13 6.30
N ILE A 1125 -20.33 20.79 7.49
CA ILE A 1125 -18.89 20.76 7.79
C ILE A 1125 -18.25 19.40 7.43
N LYS A 1126 -19.08 18.36 7.33
CA LYS A 1126 -18.78 17.02 6.79
C LYS A 1126 -20.06 16.44 6.19
N ASP A 1127 -19.95 15.37 5.41
CA ASP A 1127 -21.10 14.69 4.80
C ASP A 1127 -22.14 14.33 5.87
N GLY A 1128 -23.39 14.75 5.62
CA GLY A 1128 -24.51 14.62 6.57
C GLY A 1128 -24.44 15.49 7.84
N LYS A 1129 -23.30 16.12 8.16
CA LYS A 1129 -23.08 16.89 9.39
C LYS A 1129 -23.22 18.39 9.15
N TYR A 1130 -24.43 18.89 9.40
CA TYR A 1130 -24.73 20.32 9.38
C TYR A 1130 -24.43 21.01 10.72
N ASP A 1131 -23.77 22.15 10.65
CA ASP A 1131 -23.55 23.06 11.77
C ASP A 1131 -24.21 24.40 11.45
N SER A 1132 -25.19 24.81 12.28
CA SER A 1132 -25.94 26.06 12.13
C SER A 1132 -25.13 27.32 12.45
N SER A 1133 -23.98 27.16 13.12
CA SER A 1133 -23.08 28.24 13.52
C SER A 1133 -21.89 28.41 12.58
N ALA A 1134 -21.51 27.36 11.84
CA ALA A 1134 -20.37 27.39 10.95
C ALA A 1134 -20.54 28.40 9.80
N VAL A 1135 -19.52 29.23 9.54
CA VAL A 1135 -19.51 30.22 8.46
C VAL A 1135 -18.59 29.74 7.35
N SER A 1136 -19.08 29.70 6.11
CA SER A 1136 -18.22 29.41 4.96
C SER A 1136 -17.12 30.45 4.79
N LYS A 1137 -15.87 29.98 4.71
CA LYS A 1137 -14.67 30.79 4.41
C LYS A 1137 -14.36 30.85 2.90
N GLN A 1138 -15.17 30.18 2.08
CA GLN A 1138 -14.99 30.10 0.63
C GLN A 1138 -15.98 31.06 -0.05
N CYS A 1139 -15.54 31.76 -1.10
CA CYS A 1139 -16.42 32.62 -1.90
C CYS A 1139 -17.45 31.77 -2.64
N GLY A 1140 -18.71 32.19 -2.65
CA GLY A 1140 -19.76 31.48 -3.38
C GLY A 1140 -19.73 31.73 -4.89
N ALA A 1141 -20.25 30.79 -5.68
CA ALA A 1141 -20.31 30.86 -7.15
C ALA A 1141 -21.06 32.11 -7.66
N ALA A 1142 -22.20 32.46 -7.05
CA ALA A 1142 -23.00 33.61 -7.46
C ALA A 1142 -22.28 34.94 -7.20
N VAL A 1143 -21.48 35.00 -6.13
CA VAL A 1143 -20.65 36.17 -5.80
C VAL A 1143 -19.52 36.35 -6.82
N MET A 1144 -18.86 35.26 -7.22
CA MET A 1144 -17.85 35.29 -8.29
C MET A 1144 -18.46 35.72 -9.63
N LEU A 1145 -19.64 35.19 -10.00
CA LEU A 1145 -20.34 35.57 -11.23
C LEU A 1145 -20.76 37.04 -11.26
N LYS A 1146 -21.28 37.55 -10.13
CA LYS A 1146 -21.68 38.95 -9.98
C LYS A 1146 -20.50 39.88 -10.22
N MET A 1147 -19.34 39.56 -9.63
CA MET A 1147 -18.12 40.37 -9.77
C MET A 1147 -17.49 40.24 -11.17
N LEU A 1148 -17.69 39.13 -11.88
CA LEU A 1148 -17.32 38.97 -13.29
C LEU A 1148 -18.25 39.73 -14.25
N GLY A 1149 -19.37 40.28 -13.78
CA GLY A 1149 -20.34 41.01 -14.60
C GLY A 1149 -21.14 40.14 -15.56
N ILE A 1150 -21.28 38.84 -15.26
CA ILE A 1150 -22.03 37.90 -16.12
C ILE A 1150 -23.51 37.93 -15.77
N GLY A 1151 -24.39 38.14 -16.75
CA GLY A 1151 -25.85 38.10 -16.54
C GLY A 1151 -26.49 39.40 -16.04
N GLU A 1152 -25.73 40.49 -15.91
CA GLU A 1152 -26.28 41.84 -15.75
C GLU A 1152 -26.61 42.46 -17.12
N PRO A 1153 -27.68 43.27 -17.26
CA PRO A 1153 -27.84 44.12 -18.43
C PRO A 1153 -26.64 45.07 -18.51
N ARG A 1154 -25.97 45.13 -19.66
CA ARG A 1154 -24.93 46.13 -19.92
C ARG A 1154 -25.49 47.53 -19.99
#